data_AF-A0A8H6YSA0-F1
#
_entry.id   AF-A0A8H6YSA0-F1
#
_cell.length_a   1.000
_cell.length_b   1.000
_cell.length_c   1.000
_cell.angle_alpha   90.00
_cell.angle_beta   90.00
_cell.angle_gamma   90.00
#
_symmetry.space_group_name_H-M   'P 1'
#
loop_
_entity.id
_entity.type
_entity.pdbx_description
1 polymer ?
#
loop_
_entity_poly.entity_id
_entity_poly.type
_entity_poly.pdbx_seq_one_letter_code
_entity_poly.pdbx_strand_id
1 'polypeptide(L)'
;MSSPHFADVAHYKQERAALIDRDRSLRRDNSESKVSPSEAKADVIIRELRDAENKSVWAAEHEGVPHPFPGMEFLTGRSIILKTKLFKILAKMPKGGLLHAHLDATVNADFLLKIALEQPALHVRTTESLTALTISKILPEFKALPKELFTNSDVSLTHSSYVPNTWVSLTAARNNFDPALGGPEGFDKWVVGAMTINPSEAYQTHNTVNKIWKKFSSTFQVSTGLIRFTPIWEQYIYEFFRSSVEDGISYVEARINFHPKYIVGEDGQDNVPHSVWLQIFDKTLTRFKADLKQQGREDEFIGARVIYTTMRHISVQELDEYCEDCITLKQEFPHLIAGFDLVGPENVLKPLIYYIEPLLRFRQRQKDLGVDIPLIFHAGETLGDGTEADVNLYDAILLGTLRIGHGFSLVKHPKLMEMCRERNILIEVCPISNEILRLTSSMLMHPLPIMMNNGLPVALCSDDPSAFGNMGVSFDFYQVFVASEVTGLIALRELARDSLKHSTLEPSEKERAISLPPIESPAAPLVPALSDSVQRSRSPSDSEQQKHPKRANTGAASTSNDSPPNFSTGPATLSAATDVTMVEEKAVSPGSAQSEKPKDGTTSPTNDGAGKTSSGSASGETSSAPPTAPSPLIHMRCLIVTQDASIIIGKGGTHVNEIRERSGARVMVSDSIPGNPERILNVSGPLDAVSKAFGLIVRRINDEPFDVPSVPGSRAVTIKFMIPNSRMGSVIGKQGSKIKEIQDASGARLNASEGMLPGSTERVLSVAGVADAIHIATYYIGNILIEAQERMPSSTNSSYRPSSNSRRQPPQQYGGGSYSGSSYVPGYSNPYNSAPPPHHHNPPSAATPNPANLHSERSCRIKIMEPGAVAVGGTGAPGGEGERLVVITGQPANIQMAVQLLYHRLEQEKQKQLRG
;
A
#
# COMPACT_ATOMS: atom_id res chain seq x y z
N MET A 1 -37.29 20.73 -26.45
CA MET A 1 -36.12 21.28 -27.14
C MET A 1 -36.46 21.41 -28.61
N SER A 2 -36.38 22.62 -29.18
CA SER A 2 -36.52 22.84 -30.62
C SER A 2 -35.40 22.10 -31.37
N SER A 3 -35.72 21.46 -32.50
CA SER A 3 -34.69 20.84 -33.34
C SER A 3 -33.75 21.92 -33.88
N PRO A 4 -32.42 21.73 -33.84
CA PRO A 4 -31.50 22.71 -34.38
C PRO A 4 -31.72 22.85 -35.89
N HIS A 5 -31.98 24.07 -36.36
CA HIS A 5 -32.17 24.38 -37.77
C HIS A 5 -30.93 25.11 -38.31
N PHE A 6 -30.26 24.49 -39.28
CA PHE A 6 -29.11 25.08 -39.96
C PHE A 6 -29.57 25.60 -41.33
N ALA A 7 -29.15 26.81 -41.67
CA ALA A 7 -29.55 27.50 -42.90
C ALA A 7 -28.91 26.87 -44.15
N ASP A 8 -27.65 26.46 -44.04
CA ASP A 8 -26.88 25.77 -45.08
C ASP A 8 -25.65 25.05 -44.47
N VAL A 9 -24.83 24.44 -45.32
CA VAL A 9 -23.61 23.72 -44.91
C VAL A 9 -22.55 24.65 -44.31
N ALA A 10 -22.46 25.90 -44.77
CA ALA A 10 -21.48 26.86 -44.26
C ALA A 10 -21.84 27.28 -42.83
N HIS A 11 -23.12 27.60 -42.59
CA HIS A 11 -23.67 27.86 -41.26
C HIS A 11 -23.44 26.65 -40.33
N TYR A 12 -23.71 25.42 -40.77
CA TYR A 12 -23.40 24.24 -39.95
C TYR A 12 -21.90 24.11 -39.61
N LYS A 13 -21.00 24.34 -40.59
CA LYS A 13 -19.54 24.30 -40.36
C LYS A 13 -19.09 25.38 -39.38
N GLN A 14 -19.67 26.58 -39.47
CA GLN A 14 -19.41 27.68 -38.53
C GLN A 14 -19.89 27.33 -37.12
N GLU A 15 -21.12 26.84 -36.97
CA GLU A 15 -21.66 26.41 -35.66
C GLU A 15 -20.86 25.25 -35.07
N ARG A 16 -20.40 24.30 -35.91
CA ARG A 16 -19.52 23.21 -35.49
C ARG A 16 -18.17 23.73 -35.01
N ALA A 17 -17.54 24.66 -35.74
CA ALA A 17 -16.28 25.26 -35.32
C ALA A 17 -16.45 26.03 -33.99
N ALA A 18 -17.50 26.85 -33.88
CA ALA A 18 -17.81 27.59 -32.66
C ALA A 18 -18.13 26.67 -31.46
N LEU A 19 -18.73 25.50 -31.68
CA LEU A 19 -18.92 24.51 -30.62
C LEU A 19 -17.59 23.90 -30.17
N ILE A 20 -16.71 23.52 -31.13
CA ILE A 20 -15.38 22.99 -30.82
C ILE A 20 -14.56 24.03 -30.05
N ASP A 21 -14.61 25.30 -30.46
CA ASP A 21 -13.88 26.38 -29.80
C ASP A 21 -14.40 26.62 -28.38
N ARG A 22 -15.74 26.59 -28.17
CA ARG A 22 -16.34 26.67 -26.84
C ARG A 22 -15.92 25.51 -25.94
N ASP A 23 -15.97 24.28 -26.45
CA ASP A 23 -15.53 23.09 -25.70
C ASP A 23 -14.04 23.19 -25.31
N ARG A 24 -13.18 23.50 -26.28
CA ARG A 24 -11.74 23.66 -26.06
C ARG A 24 -11.40 24.85 -25.17
N SER A 25 -12.24 25.88 -25.12
CA SER A 25 -12.01 27.05 -24.29
C SER A 25 -12.02 26.75 -22.79
N LEU A 26 -12.64 25.65 -22.39
CA LEU A 26 -12.67 25.17 -21.00
C LEU A 26 -11.38 24.46 -20.59
N ARG A 27 -10.56 24.03 -21.56
CA ARG A 27 -9.36 23.27 -21.24
C ARG A 27 -8.35 24.12 -20.48
N ARG A 28 -7.61 23.49 -19.56
CA ARG A 28 -6.57 24.16 -18.76
C ARG A 28 -5.48 24.81 -19.61
N ASP A 29 -5.16 24.21 -20.75
CA ASP A 29 -4.14 24.69 -21.69
C ASP A 29 -4.64 25.77 -22.67
N ASN A 30 -5.90 26.17 -22.58
CA ASN A 30 -6.42 27.38 -23.22
C ASN A 30 -6.02 28.61 -22.40
N SER A 31 -4.72 28.89 -22.32
CA SER A 31 -4.21 29.98 -21.47
C SER A 31 -4.38 31.37 -22.11
N GLU A 32 -4.53 32.40 -21.29
CA GLU A 32 -4.56 33.81 -21.74
C GLU A 32 -3.19 34.28 -22.29
N SER A 33 -2.13 33.48 -22.13
CA SER A 33 -0.77 33.84 -22.52
C SER A 33 -0.58 33.66 -24.03
N LYS A 34 -0.23 34.74 -24.72
CA LYS A 34 0.04 34.71 -26.18
C LYS A 34 1.12 33.68 -26.51
N VAL A 35 0.76 32.69 -27.34
CA VAL A 35 1.72 31.75 -27.94
C VAL A 35 2.58 32.52 -28.93
N SER A 36 3.90 32.44 -28.77
CA SER A 36 4.84 33.05 -29.71
C SER A 36 4.88 32.29 -31.04
N PRO A 37 5.31 32.93 -32.16
CA PRO A 37 5.46 32.24 -33.44
C PRO A 37 6.40 31.02 -33.37
N SER A 38 7.45 31.09 -32.54
CA SER A 38 8.40 29.98 -32.33
C SER A 38 7.76 28.81 -31.59
N GLU A 39 6.98 29.08 -30.54
CA GLU A 39 6.24 28.05 -29.81
C GLU A 39 5.19 27.37 -30.70
N ALA A 40 4.44 28.16 -31.49
CA ALA A 40 3.47 27.62 -32.43
C ALA A 40 4.15 26.71 -33.48
N LYS A 41 5.31 27.13 -34.01
CA LYS A 41 6.10 26.31 -34.93
C LYS A 41 6.62 25.04 -34.26
N ALA A 42 7.11 25.12 -33.02
CA ALA A 42 7.59 23.95 -32.28
C ALA A 42 6.47 22.95 -31.97
N ASP A 43 5.27 23.43 -31.63
CA ASP A 43 4.10 22.60 -31.41
C ASP A 43 3.72 21.80 -32.68
N VAL A 44 3.71 22.46 -33.85
CA VAL A 44 3.48 21.80 -35.14
C VAL A 44 4.52 20.70 -35.39
N ILE A 45 5.82 21.00 -35.22
CA ILE A 45 6.90 20.03 -35.44
C ILE A 45 6.77 18.81 -34.53
N ILE A 46 6.48 19.01 -33.24
CA ILE A 46 6.37 17.91 -32.28
C ILE A 46 5.13 17.05 -32.59
N ARG A 47 4.02 17.65 -33.01
CA ARG A 47 2.82 16.90 -33.46
C ARG A 47 3.09 16.08 -34.71
N GLU A 48 3.73 16.67 -35.73
CA GLU A 48 4.13 15.95 -36.94
C GLU A 48 5.08 14.78 -36.62
N LEU A 49 6.00 14.99 -35.67
CA LEU A 49 6.91 13.93 -35.21
C LEU A 49 6.16 12.81 -34.49
N ARG A 50 5.14 13.13 -33.67
CA ARG A 50 4.25 12.13 -33.06
C ARG A 50 3.56 11.28 -34.12
N ASP A 51 2.99 11.91 -35.14
CA ASP A 51 2.31 11.21 -36.23
C ASP A 51 3.28 10.31 -37.02
N ALA A 52 4.50 10.80 -37.26
CA ALA A 52 5.55 10.03 -37.93
C ALA A 52 6.01 8.84 -37.08
N GLU A 53 6.21 9.00 -35.78
CA GLU A 53 6.61 7.93 -34.87
C GLU A 53 5.49 6.91 -34.64
N ASN A 54 4.22 7.33 -34.66
CA ASN A 54 3.09 6.41 -34.60
C ASN A 54 3.15 5.39 -35.76
N LYS A 55 3.54 5.85 -36.96
CA LYS A 55 3.67 5.00 -38.16
C LYS A 55 5.00 4.24 -38.25
N SER A 56 6.09 4.80 -37.74
CA SER A 56 7.45 4.25 -37.94
C SER A 56 8.00 3.48 -36.75
N VAL A 57 7.64 3.87 -35.53
CA VAL A 57 8.10 3.25 -34.28
C VAL A 57 7.01 2.36 -33.72
N TRP A 58 5.81 2.90 -33.50
CA TRP A 58 4.76 2.18 -32.78
C TRP A 58 4.03 1.14 -33.64
N ALA A 59 3.92 1.35 -34.94
CA ALA A 59 3.38 0.34 -35.85
C ALA A 59 4.39 -0.77 -36.23
N ALA A 60 5.66 -0.65 -35.83
CA ALA A 60 6.67 -1.69 -36.08
C ALA A 60 6.53 -2.86 -35.08
N GLU A 61 7.04 -4.03 -35.46
CA GLU A 61 7.17 -5.15 -34.52
C GLU A 61 8.32 -4.90 -33.54
N HIS A 62 8.10 -5.23 -32.26
CA HIS A 62 9.12 -5.15 -31.22
C HIS A 62 9.21 -6.48 -30.50
N GLU A 63 10.44 -6.96 -30.31
CA GLU A 63 10.69 -8.23 -29.64
C GLU A 63 10.10 -8.22 -28.22
N GLY A 64 9.29 -9.22 -27.90
CA GLY A 64 8.68 -9.36 -26.57
C GLY A 64 7.53 -8.41 -26.26
N VAL A 65 7.13 -7.53 -27.19
CA VAL A 65 6.03 -6.57 -27.01
C VAL A 65 4.96 -6.80 -28.07
N PRO A 66 3.89 -7.56 -27.77
CA PRO A 66 2.79 -7.74 -28.70
C PRO A 66 1.95 -6.47 -28.81
N HIS A 67 1.53 -6.12 -30.03
CA HIS A 67 0.63 -4.99 -30.32
C HIS A 67 1.04 -3.66 -29.67
N PRO A 68 2.25 -3.15 -29.96
CA PRO A 68 2.71 -1.88 -29.38
C PRO A 68 1.85 -0.70 -29.83
N PHE A 69 1.59 0.23 -28.91
CA PHE A 69 0.90 1.50 -29.23
C PHE A 69 1.39 2.62 -28.30
N PRO A 70 1.38 3.89 -28.75
CA PRO A 70 1.75 5.02 -27.90
C PRO A 70 0.78 5.12 -26.72
N GLY A 71 1.28 5.26 -25.50
CA GLY A 71 0.41 5.32 -24.32
C GLY A 71 0.11 3.97 -23.65
N MET A 72 0.71 2.88 -24.14
CA MET A 72 0.58 1.53 -23.56
C MET A 72 1.23 1.38 -22.18
N GLU A 73 1.07 0.21 -21.58
CA GLU A 73 1.64 -0.19 -20.30
C GLU A 73 3.13 0.15 -20.20
N PHE A 74 3.51 0.95 -19.20
CA PHE A 74 4.81 1.62 -19.17
C PHE A 74 5.98 0.63 -19.14
N LEU A 75 5.96 -0.34 -18.22
CA LEU A 75 7.10 -1.26 -18.04
C LEU A 75 7.34 -2.13 -19.28
N THR A 76 6.29 -2.43 -20.05
CA THR A 76 6.37 -3.17 -21.31
C THR A 76 6.87 -2.27 -22.44
N GLY A 77 6.34 -1.05 -22.55
CA GLY A 77 6.68 -0.10 -23.62
C GLY A 77 7.97 0.69 -23.40
N ARG A 78 8.57 0.69 -22.20
CA ARG A 78 9.70 1.55 -21.81
C ARG A 78 10.87 1.49 -22.78
N SER A 79 11.25 0.30 -23.24
CA SER A 79 12.37 0.11 -24.17
C SER A 79 12.08 0.71 -25.56
N ILE A 80 10.82 0.82 -25.96
CA ILE A 80 10.37 1.48 -27.18
C ILE A 80 10.42 2.99 -26.99
N ILE A 81 9.90 3.50 -25.86
CA ILE A 81 9.89 4.94 -25.52
C ILE A 81 11.29 5.54 -25.64
N LEU A 82 12.29 4.87 -25.05
CA LEU A 82 13.70 5.31 -25.06
C LEU A 82 14.29 5.49 -26.48
N LYS A 83 13.76 4.79 -27.48
CA LYS A 83 14.24 4.88 -28.87
C LYS A 83 13.67 6.09 -29.61
N THR A 84 12.55 6.63 -29.15
CA THR A 84 11.82 7.71 -29.82
C THR A 84 12.60 9.02 -29.79
N LYS A 85 12.52 9.79 -30.88
CA LYS A 85 12.99 11.18 -30.96
C LYS A 85 12.14 12.07 -30.07
N LEU A 86 10.83 11.82 -29.97
CA LEU A 86 9.96 12.57 -29.06
C LEU A 86 10.45 12.50 -27.61
N PHE A 87 10.73 11.31 -27.09
CA PHE A 87 11.24 11.19 -25.72
C PHE A 87 12.56 11.94 -25.53
N LYS A 88 13.48 11.86 -26.49
CA LYS A 88 14.76 12.60 -26.45
C LYS A 88 14.58 14.12 -26.44
N ILE A 89 13.52 14.64 -27.05
CA ILE A 89 13.15 16.06 -27.02
C ILE A 89 12.55 16.40 -25.65
N LEU A 90 11.55 15.64 -25.20
CA LEU A 90 10.86 15.87 -23.93
C LEU A 90 11.78 15.71 -22.72
N ALA A 91 12.78 14.84 -22.80
CA ALA A 91 13.82 14.69 -21.79
C ALA A 91 14.58 16.00 -21.52
N LYS A 92 14.76 16.83 -22.56
CA LYS A 92 15.44 18.13 -22.47
C LYS A 92 14.52 19.28 -22.08
N MET A 93 13.21 19.05 -22.06
CA MET A 93 12.23 20.09 -21.75
C MET A 93 12.33 20.47 -20.26
N PRO A 94 12.36 21.77 -19.90
CA PRO A 94 12.15 22.20 -18.53
C PRO A 94 10.77 21.76 -18.04
N LYS A 95 10.73 20.93 -17.01
CA LYS A 95 9.49 20.30 -16.49
C LYS A 95 8.89 21.01 -15.28
N GLY A 96 9.55 22.07 -14.80
CA GLY A 96 9.07 22.88 -13.69
C GLY A 96 9.39 22.21 -12.35
N GLY A 97 8.39 22.14 -11.47
CA GLY A 97 8.50 21.56 -10.14
C GLY A 97 8.01 20.10 -10.07
N LEU A 98 8.74 19.25 -9.34
CA LEU A 98 8.27 17.93 -8.91
C LEU A 98 7.59 18.07 -7.54
N LEU A 99 6.27 18.13 -7.54
CA LEU A 99 5.48 18.40 -6.33
C LEU A 99 5.00 17.14 -5.60
N HIS A 100 5.18 15.97 -6.21
CA HIS A 100 4.76 14.70 -5.65
C HIS A 100 5.78 13.61 -5.95
N ALA A 101 6.66 13.39 -4.99
CA ALA A 101 7.55 12.24 -4.96
C ALA A 101 7.87 11.87 -3.51
N HIS A 102 7.90 10.58 -3.20
CA HIS A 102 8.32 10.09 -1.90
C HIS A 102 9.84 9.90 -1.89
N LEU A 103 10.54 10.61 -1.01
CA LEU A 103 12.01 10.63 -1.00
C LEU A 103 12.58 9.20 -0.99
N ASP A 104 12.00 8.31 -0.18
CA ASP A 104 12.41 6.92 0.00
C ASP A 104 12.33 6.04 -1.28
N ALA A 105 11.85 6.58 -2.42
CA ALA A 105 11.83 5.90 -3.72
C ALA A 105 12.21 6.81 -4.91
N THR A 106 13.05 7.82 -4.69
CA THR A 106 13.49 8.80 -5.72
C THR A 106 14.87 8.57 -6.29
N VAL A 107 15.63 7.58 -5.81
CA VAL A 107 16.97 7.24 -6.34
C VAL A 107 16.94 5.84 -6.94
N ASN A 108 17.61 5.68 -8.08
CA ASN A 108 17.70 4.42 -8.79
C ASN A 108 18.25 3.29 -7.88
N ALA A 109 17.58 2.14 -7.91
CA ALA A 109 17.89 0.98 -7.08
C ALA A 109 19.34 0.45 -7.25
N ASP A 110 19.90 0.48 -8.46
CA ASP A 110 21.30 0.10 -8.70
C ASP A 110 22.27 1.07 -8.02
N PHE A 111 21.99 2.38 -8.10
CA PHE A 111 22.80 3.39 -7.42
C PHE A 111 22.73 3.22 -5.89
N LEU A 112 21.54 3.00 -5.34
CA LEU A 112 21.36 2.73 -3.91
C LEU A 112 22.16 1.51 -3.46
N LEU A 113 22.10 0.41 -4.21
CA LEU A 113 22.89 -0.79 -3.90
C LEU A 113 24.39 -0.51 -4.00
N LYS A 114 24.83 0.25 -5.00
CA LYS A 114 26.24 0.63 -5.17
C LYS A 114 26.77 1.37 -3.94
N ILE A 115 26.11 2.44 -3.50
CA ILE A 115 26.56 3.22 -2.33
C ILE A 115 26.41 2.42 -1.03
N ALA A 116 25.47 1.47 -0.98
CA ALA A 116 25.32 0.55 0.14
C ALA A 116 26.48 -0.45 0.26
N LEU A 117 26.98 -0.97 -0.86
CA LEU A 117 28.13 -1.88 -0.90
C LEU A 117 29.44 -1.25 -0.41
N GLU A 118 29.51 0.08 -0.41
CA GLU A 118 30.64 0.86 0.14
C GLU A 118 30.60 0.96 1.66
N GLN A 119 29.51 0.55 2.32
CA GLN A 119 29.32 0.68 3.77
C GLN A 119 29.62 -0.63 4.52
N PRO A 120 30.73 -0.71 5.29
CA PRO A 120 31.07 -1.93 6.04
C PRO A 120 30.05 -2.30 7.11
N ALA A 121 29.26 -1.33 7.58
CA ALA A 121 28.24 -1.55 8.61
C ALA A 121 27.00 -2.28 8.10
N LEU A 122 26.76 -2.28 6.78
CA LEU A 122 25.56 -2.88 6.21
C LEU A 122 25.65 -4.40 6.13
N HIS A 123 24.60 -5.03 6.63
CA HIS A 123 24.41 -6.46 6.61
C HIS A 123 23.08 -6.81 5.94
N VAL A 124 23.01 -8.02 5.40
CA VAL A 124 21.83 -8.61 4.79
C VAL A 124 21.52 -9.94 5.45
N ARG A 125 20.24 -10.29 5.53
CA ARG A 125 19.78 -11.62 5.92
C ARG A 125 18.58 -12.05 5.11
N THR A 126 18.31 -13.35 5.16
CA THR A 126 17.14 -13.97 4.55
C THR A 126 16.49 -14.95 5.51
N THR A 127 15.20 -15.19 5.33
CA THR A 127 14.43 -16.11 6.18
C THR A 127 14.76 -17.58 5.93
N GLU A 128 15.44 -17.89 4.83
CA GLU A 128 15.94 -19.22 4.44
C GLU A 128 17.17 -19.06 3.52
N SER A 129 17.90 -20.14 3.25
CA SER A 129 18.99 -20.14 2.26
C SER A 129 18.45 -19.93 0.84
N LEU A 130 19.21 -19.19 0.04
CA LEU A 130 18.87 -18.87 -1.34
C LEU A 130 19.29 -19.99 -2.29
N THR A 131 18.33 -20.48 -3.06
CA THR A 131 18.51 -21.51 -4.09
C THR A 131 17.74 -21.08 -5.34
N ALA A 132 17.93 -21.79 -6.45
CA ALA A 132 17.14 -21.55 -7.67
C ALA A 132 15.61 -21.64 -7.46
N LEU A 133 15.16 -22.38 -6.43
CA LEU A 133 13.74 -22.57 -6.11
C LEU A 133 13.18 -21.52 -5.12
N THR A 134 14.05 -20.90 -4.32
CA THR A 134 13.64 -20.01 -3.22
C THR A 134 13.91 -18.53 -3.52
N ILE A 135 14.89 -18.22 -4.38
CA ILE A 135 15.34 -16.85 -4.66
C ILE A 135 14.22 -15.91 -5.13
N SER A 136 13.24 -16.42 -5.89
CA SER A 136 12.12 -15.60 -6.40
C SER A 136 11.03 -15.30 -5.36
N LYS A 137 11.10 -15.90 -4.17
CA LYS A 137 10.08 -15.80 -3.11
C LYS A 137 10.60 -15.15 -1.84
N ILE A 138 11.91 -15.10 -1.68
CA ILE A 138 12.58 -14.57 -0.48
C ILE A 138 13.06 -13.16 -0.79
N LEU A 139 12.67 -12.23 0.08
CA LEU A 139 13.13 -10.85 0.04
C LEU A 139 14.33 -10.68 0.99
N PRO A 140 15.35 -9.89 0.60
CA PRO A 140 16.41 -9.51 1.52
C PRO A 140 15.89 -8.53 2.57
N GLU A 141 16.42 -8.66 3.79
CA GLU A 141 16.32 -7.64 4.83
C GLU A 141 17.71 -7.05 5.06
N PHE A 142 17.81 -5.72 5.06
CA PHE A 142 19.07 -5.01 5.30
C PHE A 142 19.03 -4.27 6.63
N LYS A 143 20.19 -4.17 7.30
CA LYS A 143 20.36 -3.32 8.47
C LYS A 143 21.83 -2.93 8.63
N ALA A 144 22.09 -1.69 9.01
CA ALA A 144 23.39 -1.28 9.53
C ALA A 144 23.51 -1.74 10.99
N LEU A 145 24.60 -2.43 11.32
CA LEU A 145 24.84 -2.98 12.66
C LEU A 145 25.91 -2.17 13.40
N PRO A 146 25.93 -2.22 14.74
CA PRO A 146 27.09 -1.82 15.52
C PRO A 146 28.31 -2.70 15.22
N LYS A 147 29.51 -2.14 15.31
CA LYS A 147 30.78 -2.82 14.97
C LYS A 147 31.00 -4.11 15.75
N GLU A 148 30.57 -4.15 17.01
CA GLU A 148 30.66 -5.32 17.88
C GLU A 148 29.75 -6.48 17.44
N LEU A 149 28.75 -6.22 16.60
CA LEU A 149 27.85 -7.23 16.04
C LEU A 149 28.23 -7.64 14.61
N PHE A 150 29.33 -7.11 14.07
CA PHE A 150 29.79 -7.49 12.75
C PHE A 150 30.10 -8.99 12.72
N THR A 151 29.44 -9.68 11.81
CA THR A 151 29.68 -11.10 11.58
C THR A 151 30.83 -11.25 10.59
N ASN A 152 31.97 -11.80 11.02
CA ASN A 152 33.07 -12.19 10.13
C ASN A 152 32.76 -13.49 9.37
N SER A 153 31.53 -13.67 8.89
CA SER A 153 31.14 -14.89 8.21
C SER A 153 31.38 -14.76 6.71
N ASP A 154 32.33 -15.51 6.16
CA ASP A 154 32.44 -15.77 4.72
C ASP A 154 31.25 -16.64 4.20
N VAL A 155 30.29 -16.95 5.08
CA VAL A 155 29.12 -17.77 4.78
C VAL A 155 28.22 -17.06 3.78
N SER A 156 28.09 -17.65 2.59
CA SER A 156 27.17 -17.20 1.56
C SER A 156 25.72 -17.45 1.95
N LEU A 157 24.82 -16.51 1.62
CA LEU A 157 23.36 -16.69 1.74
C LEU A 157 22.83 -17.89 0.94
N THR A 158 23.61 -18.38 -0.03
CA THR A 158 23.26 -19.48 -0.92
C THR A 158 23.80 -20.83 -0.45
N HIS A 159 24.69 -20.84 0.54
CA HIS A 159 25.31 -22.08 1.02
C HIS A 159 24.39 -22.81 2.02
N SER A 160 24.48 -24.14 2.06
CA SER A 160 23.67 -24.97 2.99
C SER A 160 24.02 -24.76 4.46
N SER A 161 25.17 -24.13 4.75
CA SER A 161 25.58 -23.76 6.10
C SER A 161 25.07 -22.40 6.55
N TYR A 162 24.40 -21.62 5.68
CA TYR A 162 23.74 -20.39 6.09
C TYR A 162 22.67 -20.73 7.14
N VAL A 163 22.70 -20.01 8.26
CA VAL A 163 21.69 -20.15 9.31
C VAL A 163 20.61 -19.10 9.04
N PRO A 164 19.36 -19.50 8.80
CA PRO A 164 18.29 -18.55 8.53
C PRO A 164 18.16 -17.42 9.55
N ASN A 165 17.93 -16.20 9.08
CA ASN A 165 17.79 -14.96 9.86
C ASN A 165 19.07 -14.46 10.56
N THR A 166 20.24 -15.06 10.30
CA THR A 166 21.52 -14.47 10.72
C THR A 166 22.01 -13.43 9.73
N TRP A 167 22.59 -12.36 10.26
CA TRP A 167 23.20 -11.29 9.48
C TRP A 167 24.49 -11.76 8.80
N VAL A 168 24.69 -11.32 7.56
CA VAL A 168 25.90 -11.50 6.78
C VAL A 168 26.31 -10.13 6.25
N SER A 169 27.60 -9.82 6.24
CA SER A 169 28.10 -8.58 5.62
C SER A 169 27.57 -8.47 4.19
N LEU A 170 27.04 -7.29 3.81
CA LEU A 170 26.46 -7.06 2.50
C LEU A 170 27.45 -7.36 1.37
N THR A 171 28.69 -6.89 1.52
CA THR A 171 29.77 -7.12 0.55
C THR A 171 30.16 -8.60 0.46
N ALA A 172 30.22 -9.31 1.59
CA ALA A 172 30.51 -10.75 1.60
C ALA A 172 29.38 -11.56 0.96
N ALA A 173 28.12 -11.22 1.26
CA ALA A 173 26.95 -11.86 0.67
C ALA A 173 26.91 -11.73 -0.86
N ARG A 174 27.29 -10.56 -1.39
CA ARG A 174 27.43 -10.33 -2.83
C ARG A 174 28.59 -11.13 -3.43
N ASN A 175 29.78 -11.03 -2.85
CA ASN A 175 30.99 -11.63 -3.42
C ASN A 175 30.96 -13.16 -3.39
N ASN A 176 30.33 -13.75 -2.38
CA ASN A 176 30.24 -15.20 -2.21
C ASN A 176 28.92 -15.77 -2.77
N PHE A 177 28.14 -15.00 -3.53
CA PHE A 177 26.89 -15.48 -4.11
C PHE A 177 27.15 -16.61 -5.12
N ASP A 178 26.31 -17.65 -5.10
CA ASP A 178 26.51 -18.86 -5.92
C ASP A 178 26.65 -18.50 -7.42
N PRO A 179 27.75 -18.89 -8.09
CA PRO A 179 27.91 -18.74 -9.53
C PRO A 179 26.77 -19.34 -10.36
N ALA A 180 26.13 -20.41 -9.89
CA ALA A 180 24.97 -21.02 -10.54
C ALA A 180 23.72 -20.13 -10.50
N LEU A 181 23.66 -19.18 -9.55
CA LEU A 181 22.64 -18.14 -9.46
C LEU A 181 23.10 -16.81 -10.09
N GLY A 182 24.25 -16.81 -10.77
CA GLY A 182 24.79 -15.65 -11.48
C GLY A 182 25.86 -14.89 -10.70
N GLY A 183 26.37 -15.41 -9.58
CA GLY A 183 27.46 -14.78 -8.84
C GLY A 183 27.10 -13.36 -8.35
N PRO A 184 28.08 -12.46 -8.21
CA PRO A 184 27.85 -11.08 -7.77
C PRO A 184 26.80 -10.33 -8.62
N GLU A 185 26.80 -10.51 -9.94
CA GLU A 185 25.80 -9.89 -10.83
C GLU A 185 24.39 -10.48 -10.61
N GLY A 186 24.32 -11.77 -10.25
CA GLY A 186 23.08 -12.43 -9.84
C GLY A 186 22.53 -11.88 -8.53
N PHE A 187 23.40 -11.60 -7.57
CA PHE A 187 23.02 -10.91 -6.32
C PHE A 187 22.47 -9.52 -6.60
N ASP A 188 23.14 -8.73 -7.43
CA ASP A 188 22.72 -7.37 -7.79
C ASP A 188 21.32 -7.39 -8.43
N LYS A 189 21.10 -8.28 -9.41
CA LYS A 189 19.79 -8.45 -10.06
C LYS A 189 18.69 -8.85 -9.07
N TRP A 190 18.99 -9.72 -8.11
CA TRP A 190 18.03 -10.15 -7.10
C TRP A 190 17.65 -9.00 -6.17
N VAL A 191 18.63 -8.26 -5.65
CA VAL A 191 18.38 -7.13 -4.73
C VAL A 191 17.66 -5.98 -5.45
N VAL A 192 18.11 -5.61 -6.64
CA VAL A 192 17.46 -4.57 -7.44
C VAL A 192 16.04 -4.99 -7.84
N GLY A 193 15.84 -6.25 -8.24
CA GLY A 193 14.51 -6.80 -8.54
C GLY A 193 13.57 -6.83 -7.32
N ALA A 194 14.11 -6.97 -6.11
CA ALA A 194 13.35 -6.90 -4.87
C ALA A 194 12.89 -5.47 -4.53
N MET A 195 13.65 -4.45 -4.94
CA MET A 195 13.35 -3.02 -4.75
C MET A 195 12.53 -2.40 -5.90
N THR A 196 12.22 -3.17 -6.95
CA THR A 196 11.52 -2.68 -8.14
C THR A 196 10.33 -3.56 -8.51
N ILE A 197 9.47 -3.06 -9.40
CA ILE A 197 8.35 -3.80 -9.98
C ILE A 197 8.69 -4.11 -11.44
N ASN A 198 8.59 -5.38 -11.83
CA ASN A 198 8.83 -5.80 -13.21
C ASN A 198 7.51 -6.01 -14.00
N PRO A 199 7.56 -6.09 -15.35
CA PRO A 199 6.35 -6.27 -16.17
C PRO A 199 5.52 -7.50 -15.82
N SER A 200 6.14 -8.63 -15.46
CA SER A 200 5.38 -9.84 -15.10
C SER A 200 4.65 -9.66 -13.76
N GLU A 201 5.28 -8.96 -12.81
CA GLU A 201 4.66 -8.61 -11.55
C GLU A 201 3.49 -7.66 -11.76
N ALA A 202 3.71 -6.53 -12.43
CA ALA A 202 2.68 -5.53 -12.70
C ALA A 202 1.54 -6.12 -13.52
N TYR A 203 1.84 -6.78 -14.64
CA TYR A 203 0.85 -7.08 -15.68
C TYR A 203 0.24 -8.48 -15.63
N GLN A 204 0.92 -9.45 -15.01
CA GLN A 204 0.48 -10.85 -15.00
C GLN A 204 0.12 -11.34 -13.60
N THR A 205 1.08 -11.33 -12.66
CA THR A 205 0.92 -12.03 -11.37
C THR A 205 0.20 -11.19 -10.31
N HIS A 206 0.39 -9.86 -10.30
CA HIS A 206 -0.25 -8.94 -9.36
C HIS A 206 -1.38 -8.14 -10.01
N ASN A 207 -2.25 -8.84 -10.75
CA ASN A 207 -3.34 -8.32 -11.58
C ASN A 207 -4.55 -7.67 -10.86
N THR A 208 -4.39 -7.22 -9.61
CA THR A 208 -5.43 -6.49 -8.88
C THR A 208 -4.77 -5.41 -8.04
N VAL A 209 -5.47 -4.29 -7.79
CA VAL A 209 -5.00 -3.18 -6.93
C VAL A 209 -4.38 -3.70 -5.61
N ASN A 210 -5.08 -4.59 -4.90
CA ASN A 210 -4.57 -5.14 -3.63
C ASN A 210 -3.30 -5.98 -3.76
N LYS A 211 -3.14 -6.73 -4.85
CA LYS A 211 -1.93 -7.54 -5.08
C LYS A 211 -0.75 -6.63 -5.43
N ILE A 212 -0.94 -5.70 -6.36
CA ILE A 212 0.17 -4.83 -6.78
C ILE A 212 0.61 -3.92 -5.64
N TRP A 213 -0.32 -3.41 -4.82
CA TRP A 213 0.01 -2.66 -3.61
C TRP A 213 0.84 -3.47 -2.61
N LYS A 214 0.65 -4.79 -2.51
CA LYS A 214 1.51 -5.64 -1.68
C LYS A 214 2.94 -5.72 -2.23
N LYS A 215 3.08 -5.92 -3.55
CA LYS A 215 4.40 -5.92 -4.20
C LYS A 215 5.06 -4.55 -4.06
N PHE A 216 4.33 -3.48 -4.31
CA PHE A 216 4.80 -2.11 -4.13
C PHE A 216 5.23 -1.83 -2.69
N SER A 217 4.42 -2.18 -1.69
CA SER A 217 4.82 -2.04 -0.28
C SER A 217 6.09 -2.84 0.05
N SER A 218 6.28 -4.00 -0.60
CA SER A 218 7.47 -4.81 -0.38
C SER A 218 8.76 -4.17 -0.91
N THR A 219 8.69 -3.29 -1.92
CA THR A 219 9.89 -2.59 -2.41
C THR A 219 10.46 -1.66 -1.34
N PHE A 220 9.59 -0.93 -0.62
CA PHE A 220 9.99 -0.10 0.53
C PHE A 220 10.46 -0.94 1.72
N GLN A 221 9.82 -2.08 1.98
CA GLN A 221 10.26 -2.99 3.03
C GLN A 221 11.73 -3.42 2.81
N VAL A 222 12.10 -3.64 1.55
CA VAL A 222 13.47 -4.01 1.19
C VAL A 222 14.39 -2.79 1.26
N SER A 223 14.04 -1.67 0.62
CA SER A 223 14.94 -0.53 0.50
C SER A 223 15.17 0.22 1.82
N THR A 224 14.20 0.23 2.75
CA THR A 224 14.23 1.04 3.98
C THR A 224 15.48 0.80 4.83
N GLY A 225 15.94 -0.45 4.93
CA GLY A 225 17.12 -0.82 5.71
C GLY A 225 18.45 -0.32 5.13
N LEU A 226 18.46 0.00 3.82
CA LEU A 226 19.57 0.65 3.15
C LEU A 226 19.46 2.17 3.27
N ILE A 227 18.29 2.72 2.93
CA ILE A 227 18.11 4.16 2.85
C ILE A 227 18.23 4.78 4.25
N ARG A 228 17.56 4.23 5.29
CA ARG A 228 17.53 4.78 6.66
C ARG A 228 18.80 4.55 7.47
N PHE A 229 19.95 4.76 6.84
CA PHE A 229 21.28 4.75 7.44
C PHE A 229 21.99 6.06 7.09
N THR A 230 22.44 6.77 8.12
CA THR A 230 22.93 8.16 8.00
C THR A 230 24.03 8.36 6.95
N PRO A 231 25.07 7.48 6.83
CA PRO A 231 26.08 7.56 5.77
C PRO A 231 25.57 7.44 4.33
N ILE A 232 24.41 6.81 4.12
CA ILE A 232 23.77 6.69 2.80
C ILE A 232 22.89 7.91 2.53
N TRP A 233 22.20 8.42 3.55
CA TRP A 233 21.19 9.48 3.43
C TRP A 233 21.70 10.74 2.71
N GLU A 234 22.89 11.25 3.04
CA GLU A 234 23.46 12.44 2.37
C GLU A 234 23.75 12.19 0.88
N GLN A 235 24.30 11.02 0.53
CA GLN A 235 24.57 10.68 -0.88
C GLN A 235 23.29 10.44 -1.67
N TYR A 236 22.30 9.81 -1.03
CA TYR A 236 20.99 9.55 -1.59
C TYR A 236 20.26 10.86 -1.93
N ILE A 237 20.19 11.81 -0.99
CA ILE A 237 19.54 13.11 -1.22
C ILE A 237 20.27 13.90 -2.32
N TYR A 238 21.61 13.88 -2.33
CA TYR A 238 22.36 14.56 -3.38
C TYR A 238 22.07 13.97 -4.77
N GLU A 239 22.00 12.64 -4.87
CA GLU A 239 21.65 11.93 -6.10
C GLU A 239 20.22 12.23 -6.55
N PHE A 240 19.27 12.35 -5.62
CA PHE A 240 17.91 12.79 -5.92
C PHE A 240 17.88 14.19 -6.56
N PHE A 241 18.62 15.16 -6.00
CA PHE A 241 18.70 16.50 -6.59
C PHE A 241 19.40 16.49 -7.94
N ARG A 242 20.54 15.79 -8.05
CA ARG A 242 21.29 15.67 -9.30
C ARG A 242 20.42 15.09 -10.42
N SER A 243 19.79 13.96 -10.18
CA SER A 243 18.94 13.29 -11.17
C SER A 243 17.69 14.10 -11.53
N SER A 244 17.12 14.85 -10.58
CA SER A 244 16.02 15.78 -10.85
C SER A 244 16.42 16.90 -11.81
N VAL A 245 17.56 17.56 -11.53
CA VAL A 245 18.08 18.65 -12.38
C VAL A 245 18.46 18.14 -13.77
N GLU A 246 19.07 16.96 -13.86
CA GLU A 246 19.40 16.32 -15.14
C GLU A 246 18.17 15.96 -15.97
N ASP A 247 17.05 15.66 -15.31
CA ASP A 247 15.77 15.51 -15.98
C ASP A 247 15.09 16.85 -16.27
N GLY A 248 15.69 18.01 -15.97
CA GLY A 248 15.11 19.33 -16.25
C GLY A 248 14.04 19.77 -15.25
N ILE A 249 14.07 19.25 -14.03
CA ILE A 249 13.24 19.68 -12.90
C ILE A 249 14.00 20.76 -12.13
N SER A 250 13.40 21.94 -11.98
CA SER A 250 14.04 23.10 -11.35
C SER A 250 13.69 23.27 -9.87
N TYR A 251 12.68 22.57 -9.36
CA TYR A 251 12.25 22.66 -7.97
C TYR A 251 11.62 21.35 -7.50
N VAL A 252 11.81 20.96 -6.24
CA VAL A 252 11.22 19.72 -5.70
C VAL A 252 10.56 19.94 -4.33
N GLU A 253 9.41 19.29 -4.12
CA GLU A 253 8.77 19.14 -2.80
C GLU A 253 8.66 17.64 -2.50
N ALA A 254 9.62 17.14 -1.72
CA ALA A 254 9.72 15.71 -1.44
C ALA A 254 8.89 15.35 -0.19
N ARG A 255 8.10 14.29 -0.30
CA ARG A 255 7.40 13.67 0.83
C ARG A 255 8.39 12.79 1.59
N ILE A 256 8.65 13.13 2.86
CA ILE A 256 9.49 12.32 3.76
C ILE A 256 8.59 11.64 4.78
N ASN A 257 8.75 10.33 4.95
CA ASN A 257 7.99 9.55 5.92
C ASN A 257 8.67 9.59 7.31
N PHE A 258 8.08 10.37 8.21
CA PHE A 258 8.49 10.57 9.60
C PHE A 258 7.85 9.58 10.57
N HIS A 259 7.17 8.53 10.09
CA HIS A 259 6.62 7.50 10.97
C HIS A 259 7.70 6.84 11.85
N PRO A 260 8.85 6.37 11.33
CA PRO A 260 9.94 5.91 12.19
C PRO A 260 10.50 7.08 13.00
N LYS A 261 10.63 6.95 14.32
CA LYS A 261 11.12 8.05 15.18
C LYS A 261 12.61 8.36 15.01
N TYR A 262 13.37 7.40 14.47
CA TYR A 262 14.82 7.49 14.28
C TYR A 262 15.25 6.83 12.97
N ILE A 263 16.35 7.32 12.38
CA ILE A 263 17.16 6.55 11.41
C ILE A 263 18.40 5.98 12.11
N VAL A 264 19.07 5.04 11.45
CA VAL A 264 20.28 4.42 11.98
C VAL A 264 21.46 5.39 11.87
N GLY A 265 22.14 5.65 12.98
CA GLY A 265 23.37 6.44 13.05
C GLY A 265 24.59 5.68 12.53
N GLU A 266 25.73 6.36 12.41
CA GLU A 266 27.00 5.74 11.99
C GLU A 266 27.48 4.63 12.94
N ASP A 267 27.01 4.67 14.19
CA ASP A 267 27.25 3.66 15.23
C ASP A 267 26.38 2.39 15.06
N GLY A 268 25.49 2.35 14.07
CA GLY A 268 24.59 1.23 13.81
C GLY A 268 23.39 1.17 14.75
N GLN A 269 23.08 2.24 15.49
CA GLN A 269 21.94 2.33 16.41
C GLN A 269 20.80 3.18 15.84
N ASP A 270 19.56 2.82 16.17
CA ASP A 270 18.35 3.57 15.80
C ASP A 270 18.21 4.83 16.70
N ASN A 271 19.05 5.85 16.51
CA ASN A 271 19.18 6.98 17.44
C ASN A 271 19.22 8.38 16.80
N VAL A 272 19.13 8.50 15.47
CA VAL A 272 19.20 9.80 14.79
C VAL A 272 17.79 10.39 14.64
N PRO A 273 17.46 11.50 15.33
CA PRO A 273 16.11 12.05 15.39
C PRO A 273 15.75 12.89 14.15
N HIS A 274 14.47 13.20 13.98
CA HIS A 274 13.92 13.94 12.83
C HIS A 274 14.62 15.27 12.52
N SER A 275 14.98 16.05 13.55
CA SER A 275 15.67 17.33 13.35
C SER A 275 17.01 17.16 12.62
N VAL A 276 17.75 16.09 12.93
CA VAL A 276 19.01 15.76 12.24
C VAL A 276 18.76 15.34 10.79
N TRP A 277 17.62 14.72 10.48
CA TRP A 277 17.27 14.36 9.09
C TRP A 277 17.14 15.62 8.23
N LEU A 278 16.48 16.65 8.76
CA LEU A 278 16.32 17.94 8.10
C LEU A 278 17.63 18.72 8.03
N GLN A 279 18.49 18.65 9.06
CA GLN A 279 19.83 19.23 9.00
C GLN A 279 20.67 18.62 7.87
N ILE A 280 20.62 17.30 7.69
CA ILE A 280 21.31 16.62 6.59
C ILE A 280 20.72 17.04 5.25
N PHE A 281 19.39 17.10 5.14
CA PHE A 281 18.71 17.55 3.92
C PHE A 281 19.13 18.98 3.54
N ASP A 282 19.11 19.91 4.49
CA ASP A 282 19.45 21.33 4.27
C ASP A 282 20.93 21.53 3.92
N LYS A 283 21.82 20.83 4.62
CA LYS A 283 23.25 20.81 4.33
C LYS A 283 23.50 20.28 2.91
N THR A 284 22.83 19.20 2.53
CA THR A 284 22.96 18.59 1.20
C THR A 284 22.44 19.50 0.11
N LEU A 285 21.28 20.16 0.33
CA LEU A 285 20.70 21.14 -0.57
C LEU A 285 21.64 22.34 -0.77
N THR A 286 22.19 22.87 0.32
CA THR A 286 23.14 23.98 0.29
C THR A 286 24.39 23.61 -0.49
N ARG A 287 24.95 22.42 -0.24
CA ARG A 287 26.11 21.89 -0.98
C ARG A 287 25.80 21.77 -2.47
N PHE A 288 24.68 21.13 -2.82
CA PHE A 288 24.30 20.90 -4.21
C PHE A 288 24.11 22.22 -4.99
N LYS A 289 23.45 23.21 -4.39
CA LYS A 289 23.32 24.55 -5.00
C LYS A 289 24.67 25.25 -5.17
N ALA A 290 25.59 25.08 -4.22
CA ALA A 290 26.95 25.61 -4.34
C ALA A 290 27.72 24.94 -5.49
N ASP A 291 27.59 23.62 -5.65
CA ASP A 291 28.21 22.86 -6.74
C ASP A 291 27.68 23.31 -8.11
N LEU A 292 26.36 23.48 -8.25
CA LEU A 292 25.77 24.01 -9.48
C LEU A 292 26.29 25.42 -9.80
N LYS A 293 26.37 26.29 -8.79
CA LYS A 293 26.93 27.64 -8.96
C LYS A 293 28.40 27.61 -9.41
N GLN A 294 29.23 26.71 -8.87
CA GLN A 294 30.61 26.56 -9.31
C GLN A 294 30.71 26.07 -10.77
N GLN A 295 29.71 25.34 -11.24
CA GLN A 295 29.59 24.88 -12.63
C GLN A 295 28.94 25.92 -13.56
N GLY A 296 28.49 27.08 -13.04
CA GLY A 296 27.74 28.08 -13.82
C GLY A 296 26.31 27.64 -14.17
N ARG A 297 25.72 26.77 -13.34
CA ARG A 297 24.42 26.11 -13.52
C ARG A 297 23.42 26.46 -12.41
N GLU A 298 23.64 27.56 -11.67
CA GLU A 298 22.82 27.97 -10.53
C GLU A 298 21.34 28.21 -10.87
N ASP A 299 21.07 28.54 -12.13
CA ASP A 299 19.73 28.82 -12.65
C ASP A 299 18.96 27.54 -13.02
N GLU A 300 19.62 26.38 -13.05
CA GLU A 300 18.95 25.10 -13.31
C GLU A 300 18.15 24.59 -12.10
N PHE A 301 18.48 25.03 -10.89
CA PHE A 301 17.86 24.54 -9.65
C PHE A 301 17.54 25.65 -8.65
N ILE A 302 16.24 25.89 -8.47
CA ILE A 302 15.71 26.87 -7.53
C ILE A 302 15.92 26.41 -6.09
N GLY A 303 15.57 25.16 -5.80
CA GLY A 303 15.73 24.56 -4.48
C GLY A 303 14.82 23.37 -4.24
N ALA A 304 14.73 22.99 -2.97
CA ALA A 304 13.95 21.86 -2.51
C ALA A 304 13.27 22.18 -1.18
N ARG A 305 12.10 21.58 -0.94
CA ARG A 305 11.41 21.60 0.36
C ARG A 305 10.87 20.21 0.70
N VAL A 306 10.42 20.04 1.94
CA VAL A 306 9.94 18.78 2.51
C VAL A 306 8.46 18.89 2.87
N ILE A 307 7.67 17.94 2.40
CA ILE A 307 6.33 17.68 2.92
C ILE A 307 6.47 16.63 4.01
N TYR A 308 6.08 16.99 5.22
CA TYR A 308 6.08 16.09 6.36
C TYR A 308 4.97 15.05 6.17
N THR A 309 5.31 13.76 6.18
CA THR A 309 4.30 12.70 6.04
C THR A 309 4.38 11.69 7.18
N THR A 310 3.23 11.15 7.54
CA THR A 310 3.10 9.95 8.38
C THR A 310 2.06 8.99 7.80
N MET A 311 1.93 7.82 8.40
CA MET A 311 1.16 6.72 7.81
C MET A 311 -0.32 6.72 8.22
N ARG A 312 -1.24 6.42 7.29
CA ARG A 312 -2.70 6.30 7.53
C ARG A 312 -3.14 5.14 8.43
N HIS A 313 -2.23 4.39 9.03
CA HIS A 313 -2.58 3.28 9.94
C HIS A 313 -2.46 3.65 11.42
N ILE A 314 -1.84 4.79 11.75
CA ILE A 314 -1.59 5.22 13.13
C ILE A 314 -2.87 5.62 13.88
N SER A 315 -2.83 5.60 15.21
CA SER A 315 -3.92 6.10 16.06
C SER A 315 -4.08 7.62 15.99
N VAL A 316 -5.24 8.12 16.46
CA VAL A 316 -5.49 9.57 16.59
C VAL A 316 -4.46 10.24 17.50
N GLN A 317 -4.08 9.58 18.60
CA GLN A 317 -3.08 10.10 19.53
C GLN A 317 -1.69 10.20 18.88
N GLU A 318 -1.26 9.17 18.17
CA GLU A 318 0.00 9.21 17.44
C GLU A 318 0.00 10.33 16.39
N LEU A 319 -1.15 10.58 15.73
CA LEU A 319 -1.25 11.69 14.79
C LEU A 319 -1.10 13.06 15.49
N ASP A 320 -1.70 13.27 16.67
CA ASP A 320 -1.46 14.51 17.45
C ASP A 320 0.05 14.69 17.73
N GLU A 321 0.75 13.62 18.11
CA GLU A 321 2.21 13.67 18.36
C GLU A 321 2.99 14.06 17.11
N TYR A 322 2.65 13.50 15.93
CA TYR A 322 3.32 13.86 14.67
C TYR A 322 2.94 15.26 14.18
N CYS A 323 1.73 15.75 14.48
CA CYS A 323 1.34 17.13 14.22
C CYS A 323 2.19 18.12 15.03
N GLU A 324 2.40 17.86 16.33
CA GLU A 324 3.25 18.69 17.19
C GLU A 324 4.74 18.60 16.79
N ASP A 325 5.22 17.42 16.40
CA ASP A 325 6.56 17.24 15.85
C ASP A 325 6.75 18.05 14.56
N CYS A 326 5.78 18.01 13.63
CA CYS A 326 5.80 18.81 12.42
C CYS A 326 5.81 20.33 12.70
N ILE A 327 5.05 20.80 13.70
CA ILE A 327 5.09 22.20 14.14
C ILE A 327 6.46 22.56 14.68
N THR A 328 7.03 21.72 15.52
CA THR A 328 8.36 21.94 16.12
C THR A 328 9.42 22.06 15.03
N LEU A 329 9.41 21.13 14.06
CA LEU A 329 10.33 21.16 12.92
C LEU A 329 10.07 22.35 11.99
N LYS A 330 8.83 22.82 11.83
CA LYS A 330 8.53 24.05 11.07
C LYS A 330 9.10 25.29 11.77
N GLN A 331 9.09 25.33 13.10
CA GLN A 331 9.68 26.44 13.86
C GLN A 331 11.21 26.43 13.78
N GLU A 332 11.83 25.25 13.77
CA GLU A 332 13.29 25.10 13.64
C GLU A 332 13.77 25.32 12.20
N PHE A 333 13.02 24.83 11.19
CA PHE A 333 13.36 24.89 9.76
C PHE A 333 12.22 25.50 8.94
N PRO A 334 11.91 26.79 9.13
CA PRO A 334 10.77 27.45 8.48
C PRO A 334 10.87 27.46 6.95
N HIS A 335 12.08 27.46 6.39
CA HIS A 335 12.36 27.42 4.95
C HIS A 335 12.21 26.03 4.31
N LEU A 336 12.20 24.95 5.11
CA LEU A 336 12.19 23.58 4.58
C LEU A 336 10.80 22.93 4.62
N ILE A 337 10.04 23.08 5.71
CA ILE A 337 8.73 22.41 5.82
C ILE A 337 7.70 23.13 4.92
N ALA A 338 7.33 22.49 3.83
CA ALA A 338 6.36 22.95 2.84
C ALA A 338 4.90 22.61 3.20
N GLY A 339 4.68 21.51 3.94
CA GLY A 339 3.32 21.08 4.27
C GLY A 339 3.28 19.76 5.02
N PHE A 340 2.06 19.25 5.19
CA PHE A 340 1.76 18.00 5.89
C PHE A 340 0.84 17.09 5.05
N ASP A 341 1.08 15.78 5.09
CA ASP A 341 0.32 14.76 4.36
C ASP A 341 0.20 13.43 5.14
N LEU A 342 -0.78 12.60 4.78
CA LEU A 342 -1.00 11.24 5.25
C LEU A 342 -0.91 10.25 4.09
N VAL A 343 -0.03 9.27 4.21
CA VAL A 343 0.35 8.36 3.11
C VAL A 343 0.01 6.89 3.40
N GLY A 344 0.06 6.06 2.36
CA GLY A 344 -0.22 4.63 2.41
C GLY A 344 -1.54 4.25 1.69
N PRO A 345 -1.80 2.95 1.49
CA PRO A 345 -2.87 2.47 0.60
C PRO A 345 -4.25 2.91 1.05
N GLU A 346 -4.81 3.88 0.34
CA GLU A 346 -6.03 4.60 0.72
C GLU A 346 -7.26 3.69 0.81
N ASN A 347 -7.31 2.63 -0.01
CA ASN A 347 -8.41 1.66 -0.06
C ASN A 347 -8.59 0.79 1.19
N VAL A 348 -7.58 0.69 2.04
CA VAL A 348 -7.58 -0.26 3.17
C VAL A 348 -7.18 0.37 4.50
N LEU A 349 -6.65 1.59 4.48
CA LEU A 349 -6.24 2.32 5.67
C LEU A 349 -7.28 3.36 6.07
N LYS A 350 -7.03 4.08 7.17
CA LYS A 350 -8.01 4.99 7.75
C LYS A 350 -8.24 6.21 6.85
N PRO A 351 -9.50 6.61 6.61
CA PRO A 351 -9.82 7.82 5.86
C PRO A 351 -9.52 9.08 6.68
N LEU A 352 -9.47 10.24 6.03
CA LEU A 352 -9.21 11.54 6.63
C LEU A 352 -10.25 11.89 7.71
N ILE A 353 -11.53 11.54 7.52
CA ILE A 353 -12.57 11.76 8.53
C ILE A 353 -12.26 11.11 9.88
N TYR A 354 -11.53 9.98 9.91
CA TYR A 354 -11.08 9.35 11.16
C TYR A 354 -10.13 10.25 11.96
N TYR A 355 -9.39 11.12 11.27
CA TYR A 355 -8.40 12.03 11.81
C TYR A 355 -8.90 13.48 11.89
N ILE A 356 -10.21 13.73 11.76
CA ILE A 356 -10.71 15.11 11.69
C ILE A 356 -10.38 15.92 12.95
N GLU A 357 -10.51 15.34 14.14
CA GLU A 357 -10.20 16.01 15.40
C GLU A 357 -8.72 16.46 15.51
N PRO A 358 -7.72 15.57 15.37
CA PRO A 358 -6.31 15.98 15.43
C PRO A 358 -5.93 16.95 14.31
N LEU A 359 -6.52 16.83 13.11
CA LEU A 359 -6.26 17.76 12.00
C LEU A 359 -6.84 19.16 12.27
N LEU A 360 -8.01 19.26 12.89
CA LEU A 360 -8.58 20.54 13.32
C LEU A 360 -7.76 21.15 14.47
N ARG A 361 -7.29 20.33 15.43
CA ARG A 361 -6.36 20.78 16.48
C ARG A 361 -5.06 21.28 15.88
N PHE A 362 -4.49 20.58 14.92
CA PHE A 362 -3.27 20.98 14.22
C PHE A 362 -3.42 22.37 13.57
N ARG A 363 -4.53 22.62 12.85
CA ARG A 363 -4.84 23.94 12.28
C ARG A 363 -5.01 25.02 13.36
N GLN A 364 -5.63 24.71 14.49
CA GLN A 364 -5.76 25.66 15.59
C GLN A 364 -4.40 25.97 16.21
N ARG A 365 -3.58 24.95 16.45
CA ARG A 365 -2.24 25.09 17.02
C ARG A 365 -1.32 25.93 16.13
N GLN A 366 -1.40 25.74 14.81
CA GLN A 366 -0.73 26.58 13.82
C GLN A 366 -1.08 28.07 14.00
N LYS A 367 -2.37 28.40 14.14
CA LYS A 367 -2.84 29.77 14.40
C LYS A 367 -2.32 30.33 15.72
N ASP A 368 -2.41 29.55 16.79
CA ASP A 368 -1.97 29.97 18.13
C ASP A 368 -0.46 30.29 18.18
N LEU A 369 0.33 29.60 17.35
CA LEU A 369 1.79 29.76 17.27
C LEU A 369 2.26 30.68 16.15
N GLY A 370 1.36 31.14 15.27
CA GLY A 370 1.72 31.95 14.11
C GLY A 370 2.57 31.21 13.09
N VAL A 371 2.40 29.89 12.95
CA VAL A 371 3.07 29.07 11.92
C VAL A 371 2.08 28.65 10.85
N ASP A 372 2.51 28.59 9.59
CA ASP A 372 1.69 28.12 8.48
C ASP A 372 2.26 26.82 7.89
N ILE A 373 1.47 25.75 7.97
CA ILE A 373 1.79 24.43 7.41
C ILE A 373 0.59 23.98 6.57
N PRO A 374 0.66 24.20 5.24
CA PRO A 374 -0.36 23.74 4.31
C PRO A 374 -0.64 22.24 4.41
N LEU A 375 -1.90 21.85 4.28
CA LEU A 375 -2.29 20.45 4.13
C LEU A 375 -2.24 20.08 2.63
N ILE A 376 -1.58 18.98 2.29
CA ILE A 376 -1.33 18.55 0.91
C ILE A 376 -1.64 17.06 0.80
N PHE A 377 -2.92 16.71 0.91
CA PHE A 377 -3.31 15.32 1.13
C PHE A 377 -3.27 14.48 -0.15
N HIS A 378 -2.76 13.25 -0.05
CA HIS A 378 -3.26 12.16 -0.88
C HIS A 378 -4.79 12.07 -0.72
N ALA A 379 -5.54 12.10 -1.82
CA ALA A 379 -6.98 11.86 -1.76
C ALA A 379 -7.51 11.35 -3.09
N GLY A 380 -8.38 10.34 -3.04
CA GLY A 380 -9.05 9.82 -4.22
C GLY A 380 -8.14 8.98 -5.12
N GLU A 381 -7.08 8.38 -4.60
CA GLU A 381 -6.25 7.41 -5.30
C GLU A 381 -6.95 6.03 -5.32
N THR A 382 -8.12 5.98 -5.96
CA THR A 382 -8.98 4.80 -5.92
C THR A 382 -9.83 4.63 -7.16
N LEU A 383 -10.17 3.37 -7.44
CA LEU A 383 -11.24 3.00 -8.37
C LEU A 383 -12.64 3.09 -7.75
N GLY A 384 -12.74 3.27 -6.43
CA GLY A 384 -13.99 3.42 -5.71
C GLY A 384 -14.82 4.60 -6.17
N ASP A 385 -16.13 4.49 -5.97
CA ASP A 385 -17.13 5.54 -6.16
C ASP A 385 -18.10 5.42 -4.98
N GLY A 386 -18.06 6.37 -4.05
CA GLY A 386 -18.76 6.29 -2.77
C GLY A 386 -18.14 5.34 -1.74
N THR A 387 -16.83 5.07 -1.86
CA THR A 387 -16.07 4.25 -0.89
C THR A 387 -15.40 5.10 0.20
N GLU A 388 -14.92 4.49 1.29
CA GLU A 388 -14.17 5.21 2.33
C GLU A 388 -12.89 5.89 1.83
N ALA A 389 -12.23 5.34 0.78
CA ALA A 389 -11.08 5.99 0.16
C ALA A 389 -11.49 7.25 -0.62
N ASP A 390 -12.61 7.15 -1.32
CA ASP A 390 -13.15 8.17 -2.21
C ASP A 390 -13.68 9.39 -1.44
N VAL A 391 -14.22 9.18 -0.23
CA VAL A 391 -14.70 10.28 0.62
C VAL A 391 -13.58 11.21 1.09
N ASN A 392 -12.31 10.79 1.05
CA ASN A 392 -11.18 11.64 1.41
C ASN A 392 -11.08 12.90 0.54
N LEU A 393 -11.62 12.88 -0.69
CA LEU A 393 -11.72 14.08 -1.52
C LEU A 393 -12.56 15.18 -0.87
N TYR A 394 -13.68 14.81 -0.24
CA TYR A 394 -14.55 15.76 0.46
C TYR A 394 -13.82 16.38 1.64
N ASP A 395 -13.20 15.54 2.47
CA ASP A 395 -12.50 15.98 3.67
C ASP A 395 -11.28 16.85 3.34
N ALA A 396 -10.48 16.46 2.34
CA ALA A 396 -9.32 17.24 1.91
C ALA A 396 -9.72 18.65 1.44
N ILE A 397 -10.79 18.76 0.64
CA ILE A 397 -11.31 20.05 0.15
C ILE A 397 -11.91 20.89 1.29
N LEU A 398 -12.63 20.27 2.24
CA LEU A 398 -13.20 20.96 3.40
C LEU A 398 -12.13 21.45 4.38
N LEU A 399 -11.05 20.67 4.54
CA LEU A 399 -9.88 21.04 5.34
C LEU A 399 -9.02 22.13 4.70
N GLY A 400 -9.38 22.58 3.48
CA GLY A 400 -8.65 23.63 2.77
C GLY A 400 -7.27 23.17 2.33
N THR A 401 -7.17 21.95 1.79
CA THR A 401 -5.92 21.45 1.21
C THR A 401 -5.44 22.37 0.08
N LEU A 402 -4.12 22.60 0.01
CA LEU A 402 -3.51 23.42 -1.03
C LEU A 402 -3.50 22.70 -2.38
N ARG A 403 -3.21 21.40 -2.36
CA ARG A 403 -3.16 20.51 -3.51
C ARG A 403 -3.64 19.12 -3.12
N ILE A 404 -4.10 18.35 -4.09
CA ILE A 404 -4.55 16.96 -3.90
C ILE A 404 -3.56 16.02 -4.59
N GLY A 405 -2.99 15.10 -3.82
CA GLY A 405 -2.21 13.97 -4.32
C GLY A 405 -3.10 12.97 -5.06
N HIS A 406 -2.73 12.64 -6.30
CA HIS A 406 -3.45 11.84 -7.29
C HIS A 406 -4.78 12.40 -7.76
N GLY A 407 -5.78 12.51 -6.87
CA GLY A 407 -7.14 12.92 -7.24
C GLY A 407 -7.79 12.02 -8.29
N PHE A 408 -7.39 10.75 -8.41
CA PHE A 408 -7.76 9.87 -9.52
C PHE A 408 -9.28 9.72 -9.70
N SER A 409 -10.01 9.52 -8.60
CA SER A 409 -11.47 9.38 -8.60
C SER A 409 -12.23 10.71 -8.69
N LEU A 410 -11.56 11.87 -8.63
CA LEU A 410 -12.19 13.19 -8.61
C LEU A 410 -13.18 13.42 -9.76
N VAL A 411 -12.91 12.82 -10.92
CA VAL A 411 -13.76 12.91 -12.12
C VAL A 411 -15.16 12.31 -11.93
N LYS A 412 -15.37 11.51 -10.87
CA LYS A 412 -16.67 10.94 -10.48
C LYS A 412 -17.50 11.92 -9.63
N HIS A 413 -16.88 13.01 -9.16
CA HIS A 413 -17.50 14.00 -8.28
C HIS A 413 -17.57 15.36 -8.98
N PRO A 414 -18.56 15.59 -9.86
CA PRO A 414 -18.63 16.81 -10.65
C PRO A 414 -18.64 18.08 -9.80
N LYS A 415 -19.29 18.04 -8.62
CA LYS A 415 -19.29 19.19 -7.70
C LYS A 415 -17.92 19.44 -7.07
N LEU A 416 -17.17 18.40 -6.72
CA LEU A 416 -15.82 18.57 -6.17
C LEU A 416 -14.85 19.04 -7.25
N MET A 417 -14.96 18.53 -8.48
CA MET A 417 -14.20 18.99 -9.63
C MET A 417 -14.44 20.49 -9.92
N GLU A 418 -15.71 20.92 -9.88
CA GLU A 418 -16.07 22.34 -9.96
C GLU A 418 -15.42 23.17 -8.84
N MET A 419 -15.47 22.69 -7.59
CA MET A 419 -14.84 23.37 -6.45
C MET A 419 -13.31 23.44 -6.59
N CYS A 420 -12.65 22.38 -7.05
CA CYS A 420 -11.20 22.39 -7.30
C CYS A 420 -10.83 23.43 -8.36
N ARG A 421 -11.62 23.53 -9.43
CA ARG A 421 -11.44 24.57 -10.47
C ARG A 421 -11.63 25.98 -9.90
N GLU A 422 -12.73 26.23 -9.20
CA GLU A 422 -13.06 27.56 -8.65
C GLU A 422 -12.08 28.03 -7.57
N ARG A 423 -11.62 27.11 -6.74
CA ARG A 423 -10.66 27.38 -5.67
C ARG A 423 -9.21 27.26 -6.13
N ASN A 424 -8.99 26.91 -7.40
CA ASN A 424 -7.67 26.72 -7.99
C ASN A 424 -6.79 25.73 -7.18
N ILE A 425 -7.39 24.61 -6.76
CA ILE A 425 -6.69 23.51 -6.08
C ILE A 425 -6.02 22.64 -7.14
N LEU A 426 -4.68 22.56 -7.10
CA LEU A 426 -3.91 21.76 -8.05
C LEU A 426 -4.03 20.27 -7.73
N ILE A 427 -4.18 19.46 -8.79
CA ILE A 427 -4.13 18.00 -8.71
C ILE A 427 -2.73 17.52 -9.12
N GLU A 428 -2.06 16.81 -8.23
CA GLU A 428 -0.76 16.19 -8.47
C GLU A 428 -0.99 14.81 -9.11
N VAL A 429 -0.89 14.72 -10.43
CA VAL A 429 -1.20 13.49 -11.17
C VAL A 429 0.08 12.69 -11.41
N CYS A 430 0.04 11.40 -11.10
CA CYS A 430 1.17 10.47 -11.23
C CYS A 430 0.82 9.34 -12.21
N PRO A 431 0.84 9.57 -13.54
CA PRO A 431 0.22 8.68 -14.51
C PRO A 431 0.81 7.26 -14.53
N ILE A 432 2.14 7.13 -14.45
CA ILE A 432 2.80 5.82 -14.46
C ILE A 432 2.51 5.05 -13.17
N SER A 433 2.50 5.73 -12.02
CA SER A 433 2.06 5.15 -10.74
C SER A 433 0.64 4.62 -10.86
N ASN A 434 -0.30 5.44 -11.36
CA ASN A 434 -1.70 5.05 -11.51
C ASN A 434 -1.90 3.86 -12.48
N GLU A 435 -1.09 3.76 -13.53
CA GLU A 435 -1.08 2.63 -14.47
C GLU A 435 -0.55 1.35 -13.80
N ILE A 436 0.66 1.39 -13.24
CA ILE A 436 1.30 0.24 -12.61
C ILE A 436 0.47 -0.26 -11.43
N LEU A 437 -0.06 0.65 -10.60
CA LEU A 437 -0.92 0.33 -9.45
C LEU A 437 -2.36 -0.05 -9.84
N ARG A 438 -2.64 -0.23 -11.13
CA ARG A 438 -3.89 -0.78 -11.68
C ARG A 438 -5.13 0.08 -11.46
N LEU A 439 -4.96 1.40 -11.43
CA LEU A 439 -6.07 2.35 -11.48
C LEU A 439 -6.49 2.65 -12.92
N THR A 440 -5.57 2.51 -13.87
CA THR A 440 -5.88 2.51 -15.31
C THR A 440 -5.10 1.39 -16.01
N SER A 441 -5.60 0.92 -17.16
CA SER A 441 -4.91 -0.08 -17.99
C SER A 441 -3.87 0.54 -18.93
N SER A 442 -4.03 1.82 -19.26
CA SER A 442 -3.12 2.55 -20.14
C SER A 442 -3.30 4.05 -19.94
N MET A 443 -2.42 4.84 -20.54
CA MET A 443 -2.52 6.29 -20.48
C MET A 443 -3.76 6.82 -21.23
N LEU A 444 -4.19 6.16 -22.32
CA LEU A 444 -5.39 6.57 -23.08
C LEU A 444 -6.68 6.52 -22.24
N MET A 445 -6.71 5.66 -21.22
CA MET A 445 -7.87 5.47 -20.35
C MET A 445 -7.76 6.26 -19.04
N HIS A 446 -6.67 6.99 -18.82
CA HIS A 446 -6.46 7.76 -17.60
C HIS A 446 -7.50 8.90 -17.49
N PRO A 447 -7.99 9.26 -16.29
CA PRO A 447 -8.95 10.36 -16.08
C PRO A 447 -8.37 11.77 -16.29
N LEU A 448 -7.06 11.89 -16.59
CA LEU A 448 -6.37 13.18 -16.68
C LEU A 448 -6.97 14.11 -17.76
N PRO A 449 -7.26 13.63 -18.99
CA PRO A 449 -7.88 14.48 -20.00
C PRO A 449 -9.21 15.08 -19.56
N ILE A 450 -9.98 14.37 -18.73
CA ILE A 450 -11.26 14.89 -18.19
C ILE A 450 -10.99 16.08 -17.26
N MET A 451 -10.02 15.95 -16.35
CA MET A 451 -9.63 17.04 -15.44
C MET A 451 -9.13 18.26 -16.23
N MET A 452 -8.25 18.05 -17.20
CA MET A 452 -7.74 19.11 -18.07
C MET A 452 -8.85 19.77 -18.88
N ASN A 453 -9.79 19.01 -19.44
CA ASN A 453 -10.93 19.54 -20.20
C ASN A 453 -11.91 20.34 -19.34
N ASN A 454 -11.88 20.16 -18.02
CA ASN A 454 -12.65 20.94 -17.06
C ASN A 454 -11.83 22.07 -16.43
N GLY A 455 -10.67 22.42 -16.99
CA GLY A 455 -9.90 23.60 -16.58
C GLY A 455 -9.19 23.47 -15.23
N LEU A 456 -9.05 22.25 -14.69
CA LEU A 456 -8.35 22.04 -13.42
C LEU A 456 -6.84 22.29 -13.58
N PRO A 457 -6.19 22.98 -12.63
CA PRO A 457 -4.74 23.04 -12.57
C PRO A 457 -4.16 21.66 -12.23
N VAL A 458 -3.13 21.25 -12.97
CA VAL A 458 -2.51 19.93 -12.84
C VAL A 458 -0.99 20.06 -12.85
N ALA A 459 -0.31 19.31 -12.00
CA ALA A 459 1.13 19.03 -12.11
C ALA A 459 1.32 17.54 -12.42
N LEU A 460 2.18 17.22 -13.38
CA LEU A 460 2.62 15.84 -13.59
C LEU A 460 3.77 15.53 -12.66
N CYS A 461 3.70 14.37 -12.02
CA CYS A 461 4.63 13.93 -11.00
C CYS A 461 5.00 12.46 -11.18
N SER A 462 6.12 12.05 -10.59
CA SER A 462 6.70 10.72 -10.77
C SER A 462 6.36 9.72 -9.67
N ASP A 463 5.95 10.23 -8.50
CA ASP A 463 5.62 9.43 -7.31
C ASP A 463 6.83 8.67 -6.76
N ASP A 464 6.98 7.40 -7.14
CA ASP A 464 8.01 6.47 -6.64
C ASP A 464 8.87 5.90 -7.78
N PRO A 465 9.62 6.75 -8.49
CA PRO A 465 10.23 6.38 -9.75
C PRO A 465 11.29 5.29 -9.66
N SER A 466 11.88 5.06 -8.48
CA SER A 466 12.77 3.93 -8.23
C SER A 466 12.02 2.60 -8.34
N ALA A 467 10.85 2.49 -7.70
CA ALA A 467 10.05 1.26 -7.71
C ALA A 467 9.45 0.98 -9.09
N PHE A 468 9.08 2.04 -9.81
CA PHE A 468 8.38 1.98 -11.09
C PHE A 468 9.30 2.05 -12.32
N GLY A 469 10.58 2.40 -12.16
CA GLY A 469 11.55 2.46 -13.25
C GLY A 469 11.42 3.67 -14.19
N ASN A 470 10.71 4.72 -13.76
CA ASN A 470 10.50 5.99 -14.49
C ASN A 470 11.25 7.18 -13.87
N MET A 471 12.53 7.00 -13.50
CA MET A 471 13.40 8.08 -12.96
C MET A 471 13.17 9.46 -13.63
N GLY A 472 13.06 10.51 -12.80
CA GLY A 472 12.63 11.83 -13.24
C GLY A 472 11.11 11.89 -13.46
N VAL A 473 10.65 12.77 -14.34
CA VAL A 473 9.23 12.91 -14.75
C VAL A 473 9.09 12.97 -16.28
N SER A 474 10.18 12.88 -17.04
CA SER A 474 10.14 12.83 -18.52
C SER A 474 9.28 11.70 -19.09
N PHE A 475 9.25 10.53 -18.45
CA PHE A 475 8.42 9.42 -18.91
C PHE A 475 6.92 9.71 -18.72
N ASP A 476 6.53 10.33 -17.60
CA ASP A 476 5.15 10.74 -17.34
C ASP A 476 4.70 11.81 -18.35
N PHE A 477 5.53 12.82 -18.61
CA PHE A 477 5.27 13.80 -19.67
C PHE A 477 5.14 13.16 -21.05
N TYR A 478 6.00 12.18 -21.38
CA TYR A 478 5.92 11.45 -22.63
C TYR A 478 4.60 10.69 -22.77
N GLN A 479 4.23 9.90 -21.75
CA GLN A 479 3.00 9.11 -21.74
C GLN A 479 1.78 10.02 -21.97
N VAL A 480 1.67 11.12 -21.23
CA VAL A 480 0.58 12.09 -21.37
C VAL A 480 0.55 12.74 -22.75
N PHE A 481 1.71 13.08 -23.31
CA PHE A 481 1.81 13.73 -24.62
C PHE A 481 1.36 12.81 -25.77
N VAL A 482 1.76 11.54 -25.75
CA VAL A 482 1.47 10.61 -26.85
C VAL A 482 0.06 10.00 -26.77
N ALA A 483 -0.59 10.04 -25.61
CA ALA A 483 -1.91 9.44 -25.41
C ALA A 483 -3.09 10.34 -25.85
N SER A 484 -2.84 11.57 -26.30
CA SER A 484 -3.90 12.54 -26.63
C SER A 484 -3.54 13.39 -27.85
N GLU A 485 -4.38 13.34 -28.88
CA GLU A 485 -4.16 14.14 -30.09
C GLU A 485 -4.30 15.65 -29.85
N VAL A 486 -5.11 16.04 -28.87
CA VAL A 486 -5.32 17.45 -28.53
C VAL A 486 -4.13 18.01 -27.74
N THR A 487 -3.51 17.19 -26.89
CA THR A 487 -2.37 17.59 -26.07
C THR A 487 -1.17 17.92 -26.96
N GLY A 488 -0.70 19.16 -26.87
CA GLY A 488 0.46 19.68 -27.58
C GLY A 488 1.55 20.17 -26.63
N LEU A 489 2.60 20.78 -27.18
CA LEU A 489 3.67 21.43 -26.44
C LEU A 489 3.14 22.53 -25.50
N ILE A 490 2.11 23.26 -25.91
CA ILE A 490 1.49 24.31 -25.08
C ILE A 490 0.85 23.72 -23.82
N ALA A 491 0.20 22.56 -23.92
CA ALA A 491 -0.29 21.84 -22.74
C ALA A 491 0.85 21.49 -21.79
N LEU A 492 1.95 20.91 -22.31
CA LEU A 492 3.09 20.53 -21.49
C LEU A 492 3.72 21.75 -20.79
N ARG A 493 3.78 22.89 -21.49
CA ARG A 493 4.22 24.17 -20.91
C ARG A 493 3.33 24.60 -19.75
N GLU A 494 2.00 24.56 -19.91
CA GLU A 494 1.09 24.97 -18.82
C GLU A 494 1.17 24.03 -17.62
N LEU A 495 1.30 22.71 -17.82
CA LEU A 495 1.52 21.74 -16.74
C LEU A 495 2.82 22.04 -15.97
N ALA A 496 3.92 22.30 -16.69
CA ALA A 496 5.19 22.70 -16.09
C ALA A 496 5.07 24.01 -15.31
N ARG A 497 4.38 25.03 -15.85
CA ARG A 497 4.17 26.31 -15.15
C ARG A 497 3.25 26.17 -13.94
N ASP A 498 2.21 25.35 -14.02
CA ASP A 498 1.27 25.12 -12.92
C ASP A 498 1.95 24.47 -11.73
N SER A 499 2.89 23.55 -11.95
CA SER A 499 3.72 22.99 -10.88
C SER A 499 4.55 24.06 -10.13
N LEU A 500 4.98 25.13 -10.79
CA LEU A 500 5.69 26.24 -10.12
C LEU A 500 4.71 27.20 -9.44
N LYS A 501 3.61 27.55 -10.10
CA LYS A 501 2.59 28.48 -9.55
C LYS A 501 1.98 27.98 -8.24
N HIS A 502 1.73 26.67 -8.14
CA HIS A 502 1.10 26.03 -6.97
C HIS A 502 2.11 25.37 -6.01
N SER A 503 3.40 25.54 -6.26
CA SER A 503 4.43 25.22 -5.27
C SER A 503 4.26 26.08 -4.01
N THR A 504 4.99 25.72 -2.96
CA THR A 504 5.07 26.49 -1.72
C THR A 504 6.15 27.57 -1.75
N LEU A 505 6.90 27.70 -2.86
CA LEU A 505 7.88 28.77 -3.06
C LEU A 505 7.30 30.16 -2.73
N GLU A 506 8.16 31.04 -2.23
CA GLU A 506 7.77 32.43 -2.02
C GLU A 506 7.43 33.11 -3.36
N PRO A 507 6.58 34.16 -3.38
CA PRO A 507 6.16 34.81 -4.63
C PRO A 507 7.32 35.21 -5.55
N SER A 508 8.39 35.79 -5.01
CA SER A 508 9.58 36.17 -5.78
C SER A 508 10.36 34.97 -6.32
N GLU A 509 10.39 33.86 -5.58
CA GLU A 509 11.02 32.61 -6.03
C GLU A 509 10.21 31.96 -7.15
N LYS A 510 8.87 32.03 -7.09
CA LYS A 510 7.98 31.59 -8.17
C LYS A 510 8.20 32.40 -9.44
N GLU A 511 8.26 33.73 -9.33
CA GLU A 511 8.54 34.62 -10.46
C GLU A 511 9.90 34.31 -11.08
N ARG A 512 10.94 34.11 -10.27
CA ARG A 512 12.26 33.68 -10.74
C ARG A 512 12.18 32.33 -11.46
N ALA A 513 11.56 31.33 -10.85
CA ALA A 513 11.43 29.99 -11.42
C ALA A 513 10.71 29.97 -12.77
N ILE A 514 9.70 30.82 -12.94
CA ILE A 514 8.92 30.94 -14.18
C ILE A 514 9.67 31.73 -15.26
N SER A 515 10.59 32.61 -14.88
CA SER A 515 11.35 33.48 -15.80
C SER A 515 12.72 32.95 -16.20
N LEU A 516 13.12 31.78 -15.68
CA LEU A 516 14.40 31.16 -16.01
C LEU A 516 14.56 30.96 -17.54
N PRO A 517 15.74 31.30 -18.11
CA PRO A 517 16.00 31.09 -19.53
C PRO A 517 16.08 29.58 -19.86
N PRO A 518 15.87 29.19 -21.12
CA PRO A 518 16.09 27.81 -21.57
C PRO A 518 17.54 27.38 -21.30
N ILE A 519 17.74 26.14 -20.83
CA ILE A 519 19.06 25.57 -20.58
C ILE A 519 19.82 25.43 -21.91
N GLU A 520 20.91 26.18 -22.11
CA GLU A 520 21.67 26.22 -23.38
C GLU A 520 22.43 24.90 -23.68
N SER A 521 22.63 24.04 -22.68
CA SER A 521 23.28 22.73 -22.84
C SER A 521 22.71 21.71 -21.85
N PRO A 522 21.58 21.04 -22.15
CA PRO A 522 21.06 20.00 -21.27
C PRO A 522 22.10 18.86 -21.17
N ALA A 523 22.34 18.38 -19.95
CA ALA A 523 23.12 17.17 -19.72
C ALA A 523 22.54 16.02 -20.57
N ALA A 524 23.39 15.08 -20.98
CA ALA A 524 22.93 13.89 -21.69
C ALA A 524 21.85 13.18 -20.85
N PRO A 525 20.77 12.64 -21.46
CA PRO A 525 19.71 11.98 -20.69
C PRO A 525 20.31 10.89 -19.80
N LEU A 526 19.81 10.75 -18.58
CA LEU A 526 20.03 9.57 -17.74
C LEU A 526 19.40 8.36 -18.44
N VAL A 527 20.14 7.73 -19.34
CA VAL A 527 19.85 6.39 -19.81
C VAL A 527 20.60 5.45 -18.88
N PRO A 528 19.93 4.72 -17.97
CA PRO A 528 20.61 3.63 -17.28
C PRO A 528 21.14 2.69 -18.37
N ALA A 529 22.41 2.30 -18.29
CA ALA A 529 22.93 1.24 -19.12
C ALA A 529 22.03 0.01 -18.91
N LEU A 530 21.26 -0.37 -19.92
CA LEU A 530 20.62 -1.68 -19.92
C LEU A 530 21.77 -2.69 -19.81
N SER A 531 21.76 -3.49 -18.76
CA SER A 531 22.58 -4.70 -18.75
C SER A 531 21.98 -5.65 -19.78
N ASP A 532 22.40 -5.49 -21.05
CA ASP A 532 22.18 -6.43 -22.13
C ASP A 532 22.85 -7.76 -21.76
N SER A 533 22.16 -8.55 -20.94
CA SER A 533 22.58 -9.89 -20.52
C SER A 533 21.45 -10.89 -20.74
N VAL A 534 20.72 -10.70 -21.85
CA VAL A 534 19.92 -11.76 -22.48
C VAL A 534 20.69 -12.24 -23.72
N GLN A 535 21.86 -12.82 -23.50
CA GLN A 535 22.36 -13.87 -24.40
C GLN A 535 22.44 -15.16 -23.61
N ARG A 536 21.58 -16.10 -23.99
CA ARG A 536 21.43 -17.41 -23.38
C ARG A 536 22.77 -18.14 -23.32
N SER A 537 23.14 -18.56 -22.12
CA SER A 537 24.05 -19.67 -21.87
C SER A 537 23.53 -20.92 -22.58
N ARG A 538 24.32 -21.47 -23.50
CA ARG A 538 24.13 -22.85 -23.97
C ARG A 538 24.81 -23.78 -22.97
N SER A 539 24.06 -24.75 -22.46
CA SER A 539 24.54 -25.82 -21.59
C SER A 539 25.62 -26.67 -22.28
N PRO A 540 26.61 -27.21 -21.56
CA PRO A 540 27.62 -28.09 -22.11
C PRO A 540 27.13 -29.54 -22.07
N SER A 541 26.99 -30.16 -23.23
CA SER A 541 26.99 -31.62 -23.35
C SER A 541 27.67 -32.04 -24.65
N ASP A 542 28.46 -33.09 -24.51
CA ASP A 542 29.12 -33.92 -25.53
C ASP A 542 30.50 -33.48 -26.03
N SER A 543 31.46 -34.07 -25.33
CA SER A 543 32.83 -34.38 -25.73
C SER A 543 32.92 -35.28 -26.97
N GLU A 544 33.95 -35.00 -27.77
CA GLU A 544 34.71 -35.91 -28.64
C GLU A 544 34.02 -36.53 -29.87
N GLN A 545 34.44 -36.10 -31.07
CA GLN A 545 35.22 -36.96 -31.99
C GLN A 545 35.78 -36.22 -33.23
N GLN A 546 37.11 -36.35 -33.37
CA GLN A 546 37.91 -36.57 -34.60
C GLN A 546 37.92 -35.56 -35.77
N LYS A 547 39.00 -34.78 -35.79
CA LYS A 547 40.02 -34.58 -36.85
C LYS A 547 39.68 -34.89 -38.34
N HIS A 548 40.03 -33.87 -39.15
CA HIS A 548 40.89 -33.88 -40.37
C HIS A 548 40.24 -33.71 -41.77
N PRO A 549 41.00 -33.16 -42.78
CA PRO A 549 40.75 -31.81 -43.31
C PRO A 549 40.73 -31.73 -44.86
N LYS A 550 40.56 -30.51 -45.42
CA LYS A 550 41.25 -29.98 -46.63
C LYS A 550 40.79 -28.52 -46.86
N ARG A 551 41.66 -27.50 -46.76
CA ARG A 551 42.46 -26.84 -47.84
C ARG A 551 41.61 -26.44 -49.05
N ALA A 552 41.71 -25.28 -49.68
CA ALA A 552 42.64 -24.14 -49.64
C ALA A 552 41.90 -22.98 -50.40
N ASN A 553 41.91 -21.73 -49.95
CA ASN A 553 42.93 -20.69 -50.20
C ASN A 553 42.51 -19.66 -51.27
N THR A 554 43.00 -18.44 -51.07
CA THR A 554 43.05 -17.26 -51.95
C THR A 554 41.74 -16.48 -52.10
N GLY A 555 41.69 -15.16 -51.92
CA GLY A 555 42.74 -14.18 -51.62
C GLY A 555 42.22 -12.76 -51.90
N ALA A 556 42.86 -11.78 -51.23
CA ALA A 556 43.02 -10.36 -51.57
C ALA A 556 41.73 -9.53 -51.81
N ALA A 557 41.38 -8.60 -50.90
CA ALA A 557 41.99 -7.29 -50.65
C ALA A 557 41.54 -6.19 -51.64
N SER A 558 40.95 -5.13 -51.07
CA SER A 558 41.43 -3.73 -51.12
C SER A 558 40.37 -2.67 -51.49
N THR A 559 40.03 -1.89 -50.46
CA THR A 559 40.09 -0.41 -50.37
C THR A 559 39.17 0.50 -51.20
N SER A 560 38.45 1.31 -50.41
CA SER A 560 38.40 2.79 -50.37
C SER A 560 37.46 3.59 -51.29
N ASN A 561 36.59 4.35 -50.61
CA ASN A 561 36.23 5.77 -50.78
C ASN A 561 35.93 6.31 -52.18
N ASP A 562 34.74 6.85 -52.40
CA ASP A 562 34.42 8.28 -52.17
C ASP A 562 33.00 8.61 -52.66
N SER A 563 32.34 9.53 -51.97
CA SER A 563 31.12 10.26 -52.40
C SER A 563 31.55 11.60 -53.04
N PRO A 564 30.66 12.55 -53.42
CA PRO A 564 29.28 12.59 -53.93
C PRO A 564 29.25 13.35 -55.31
N PRO A 565 28.16 13.99 -55.84
CA PRO A 565 27.60 15.27 -55.34
C PRO A 565 26.10 15.59 -55.60
N ASN A 566 25.68 16.76 -55.09
CA ASN A 566 24.39 17.49 -55.09
C ASN A 566 23.90 18.08 -56.43
N PHE A 567 22.63 18.56 -56.47
CA PHE A 567 22.11 19.93 -56.81
C PHE A 567 20.58 19.85 -57.13
N SER A 568 19.64 20.50 -56.40
CA SER A 568 19.01 21.86 -56.59
C SER A 568 18.21 22.02 -57.92
N THR A 569 17.06 22.70 -58.10
CA THR A 569 16.18 23.66 -57.37
C THR A 569 14.92 23.95 -58.25
N GLY A 570 13.69 23.95 -57.68
CA GLY A 570 12.46 24.74 -58.01
C GLY A 570 11.83 24.76 -59.43
N PRO A 571 10.75 25.55 -59.68
CA PRO A 571 9.45 25.68 -58.98
C PRO A 571 8.22 25.72 -59.97
N ALA A 572 6.95 25.60 -59.52
CA ALA A 572 5.76 26.21 -60.17
C ALA A 572 4.43 25.94 -59.43
N THR A 573 3.47 26.83 -59.67
CA THR A 573 2.25 27.17 -58.91
C THR A 573 0.92 26.90 -59.65
N LEU A 574 -0.17 26.78 -58.87
CA LEU A 574 -1.56 27.28 -59.08
C LEU A 574 -2.68 26.47 -59.80
N SER A 575 -3.82 26.45 -59.09
CA SER A 575 -5.26 26.62 -59.46
C SER A 575 -6.15 25.46 -59.98
N ALA A 576 -7.07 25.04 -59.08
CA ALA A 576 -8.55 25.05 -59.13
C ALA A 576 -9.36 24.66 -60.40
N ALA A 577 -10.32 23.72 -60.23
CA ALA A 577 -11.79 23.92 -60.25
C ALA A 577 -12.65 22.84 -60.97
N THR A 578 -13.68 22.38 -60.23
CA THR A 578 -15.10 22.04 -60.58
C THR A 578 -15.54 20.77 -61.34
N ASP A 579 -16.37 20.01 -60.62
CA ASP A 579 -17.69 19.38 -60.90
C ASP A 579 -17.93 18.36 -62.03
N VAL A 580 -18.71 17.31 -61.72
CA VAL A 580 -20.05 16.98 -62.30
C VAL A 580 -20.64 15.68 -61.67
N THR A 581 -21.75 15.88 -60.93
CA THR A 581 -23.03 15.14 -60.72
C THR A 581 -23.21 13.61 -60.62
N MET A 582 -24.15 13.29 -59.71
CA MET A 582 -24.95 12.06 -59.46
C MET A 582 -25.96 11.70 -60.56
N VAL A 583 -26.32 10.41 -60.70
CA VAL A 583 -27.70 9.88 -60.99
C VAL A 583 -27.90 8.49 -60.36
N GLU A 584 -29.13 8.23 -59.90
CA GLU A 584 -29.74 7.08 -59.21
C GLU A 584 -29.84 5.76 -60.01
N GLU A 585 -30.09 4.61 -59.33
CA GLU A 585 -31.27 3.76 -59.60
C GLU A 585 -31.58 2.70 -58.51
N LYS A 586 -32.84 2.25 -58.50
CA LYS A 586 -33.58 1.53 -57.44
C LYS A 586 -33.89 0.07 -57.81
N ALA A 587 -33.95 -0.79 -56.78
CA ALA A 587 -34.85 -1.94 -56.53
C ALA A 587 -34.91 -3.17 -57.48
N VAL A 588 -35.01 -4.38 -56.87
CA VAL A 588 -36.15 -5.34 -56.94
C VAL A 588 -35.70 -6.78 -56.54
N SER A 589 -36.49 -7.42 -55.67
CA SER A 589 -36.47 -8.87 -55.34
C SER A 589 -37.43 -9.67 -56.25
N PRO A 590 -37.42 -11.02 -56.17
CA PRO A 590 -38.68 -11.76 -56.17
C PRO A 590 -38.77 -12.76 -55.01
N GLY A 591 -39.99 -12.95 -54.48
CA GLY A 591 -40.30 -13.87 -53.40
C GLY A 591 -41.15 -15.07 -53.83
N SER A 592 -41.56 -15.88 -52.85
CA SER A 592 -42.74 -16.76 -52.96
C SER A 592 -43.46 -16.92 -51.60
N ALA A 593 -44.71 -16.46 -51.65
CA ALA A 593 -45.91 -16.55 -50.81
C ALA A 593 -46.07 -17.57 -49.66
N GLN A 594 -46.72 -17.11 -48.58
CA GLN A 594 -48.09 -17.44 -48.07
C GLN A 594 -48.10 -17.25 -46.53
N SER A 595 -49.16 -16.91 -45.79
CA SER A 595 -50.49 -16.33 -45.96
C SER A 595 -50.97 -16.00 -44.52
N GLU A 596 -51.75 -14.94 -44.39
CA GLU A 596 -52.76 -14.67 -43.33
C GLU A 596 -52.36 -14.36 -41.86
N LYS A 597 -52.51 -13.06 -41.53
CA LYS A 597 -53.02 -12.52 -40.24
C LYS A 597 -54.56 -12.68 -40.20
N PRO A 598 -55.29 -12.64 -39.05
CA PRO A 598 -55.39 -11.46 -38.15
C PRO A 598 -55.67 -11.84 -36.65
N LYS A 599 -55.87 -11.02 -35.61
CA LYS A 599 -55.99 -9.57 -35.33
C LYS A 599 -56.00 -9.38 -33.79
N ASP A 600 -55.61 -8.17 -33.38
CA ASP A 600 -56.13 -7.31 -32.29
C ASP A 600 -56.43 -7.84 -30.88
N GLY A 601 -56.09 -6.99 -29.89
CA GLY A 601 -57.03 -6.72 -28.80
C GLY A 601 -56.46 -6.54 -27.40
N THR A 602 -55.87 -5.37 -27.17
CA THR A 602 -55.80 -4.58 -25.93
C THR A 602 -56.68 -4.99 -24.73
N THR A 603 -56.13 -4.93 -23.51
CA THR A 603 -56.64 -4.26 -22.26
C THR A 603 -56.34 -5.03 -20.95
N SER A 604 -55.77 -4.32 -19.97
CA SER A 604 -55.81 -4.60 -18.51
C SER A 604 -57.25 -4.37 -17.95
N PRO A 605 -57.62 -4.59 -16.66
CA PRO A 605 -56.84 -4.89 -15.44
C PRO A 605 -57.54 -5.89 -14.43
N THR A 606 -57.01 -5.95 -13.19
CA THR A 606 -57.65 -6.31 -11.88
C THR A 606 -57.57 -7.75 -11.31
N ASN A 607 -56.78 -7.85 -10.24
CA ASN A 607 -56.99 -8.37 -8.87
C ASN A 607 -57.86 -9.60 -8.50
N ASP A 608 -57.34 -10.28 -7.46
CA ASP A 608 -57.97 -11.05 -6.37
C ASP A 608 -58.03 -12.59 -6.44
N GLY A 609 -57.39 -13.21 -5.42
CA GLY A 609 -58.12 -14.06 -4.47
C GLY A 609 -57.95 -15.59 -4.51
N ALA A 610 -57.00 -16.09 -3.71
CA ALA A 610 -57.07 -17.24 -2.78
C ALA A 610 -57.63 -18.64 -3.21
N GLY A 611 -56.88 -19.70 -2.86
CA GLY A 611 -57.49 -21.02 -2.55
C GLY A 611 -56.60 -22.26 -2.74
N LYS A 612 -56.17 -22.86 -1.63
CA LYS A 612 -55.45 -24.15 -1.49
C LYS A 612 -56.29 -25.36 -1.94
N THR A 613 -55.67 -26.41 -2.52
CA THR A 613 -55.44 -27.73 -1.88
C THR A 613 -54.85 -28.76 -2.86
N SER A 614 -54.16 -29.73 -2.26
CA SER A 614 -53.16 -30.69 -2.74
C SER A 614 -53.68 -31.96 -3.44
N SER A 615 -52.91 -32.52 -4.38
CA SER A 615 -52.33 -33.89 -4.30
C SER A 615 -51.66 -34.32 -5.63
N GLY A 616 -50.58 -35.10 -5.55
CA GLY A 616 -50.15 -36.02 -6.61
C GLY A 616 -48.85 -35.69 -7.36
N SER A 617 -47.78 -36.39 -6.99
CA SER A 617 -46.43 -36.40 -7.61
C SER A 617 -46.38 -37.14 -8.95
N ALA A 618 -45.63 -36.63 -9.94
CA ALA A 618 -44.53 -37.35 -10.62
C ALA A 618 -43.85 -36.53 -11.76
N SER A 619 -42.53 -36.31 -11.58
CA SER A 619 -41.42 -36.22 -12.56
C SER A 619 -41.51 -35.37 -13.85
N GLY A 620 -40.56 -34.44 -14.00
CA GLY A 620 -40.05 -33.97 -15.30
C GLY A 620 -39.50 -32.53 -15.32
N GLU A 621 -38.17 -32.41 -15.24
CA GLU A 621 -37.31 -31.36 -15.84
C GLU A 621 -37.48 -29.85 -15.49
N THR A 622 -36.42 -29.35 -14.83
CA THR A 622 -35.77 -28.03 -15.01
C THR A 622 -36.62 -26.80 -15.29
N SER A 623 -36.93 -26.03 -14.23
CA SER A 623 -37.16 -24.59 -14.34
C SER A 623 -36.66 -23.86 -13.09
N SER A 624 -35.91 -22.78 -13.33
CA SER A 624 -35.35 -21.81 -12.40
C SER A 624 -36.32 -21.33 -11.32
N ALA A 625 -35.93 -21.48 -10.05
CA ALA A 625 -36.59 -20.83 -8.92
C ALA A 625 -36.32 -19.31 -8.93
N PRO A 626 -37.28 -18.46 -8.50
CA PRO A 626 -37.04 -17.04 -8.32
C PRO A 626 -36.01 -16.82 -7.20
N PRO A 627 -35.23 -15.72 -7.22
CA PRO A 627 -34.20 -15.49 -6.23
C PRO A 627 -34.83 -15.35 -4.85
N THR A 628 -34.55 -16.32 -3.98
CA THR A 628 -34.73 -16.20 -2.53
C THR A 628 -34.07 -14.92 -2.05
N ALA A 629 -34.75 -14.17 -1.19
CA ALA A 629 -34.20 -13.00 -0.52
C ALA A 629 -32.80 -13.33 0.04
N PRO A 630 -31.80 -12.44 -0.11
CA PRO A 630 -30.44 -12.76 0.29
C PRO A 630 -30.38 -13.06 1.80
N SER A 631 -29.97 -14.28 2.15
CA SER A 631 -29.75 -14.67 3.55
C SER A 631 -28.77 -13.69 4.21
N PRO A 632 -29.02 -13.27 5.46
CA PRO A 632 -28.18 -12.30 6.15
C PRO A 632 -26.72 -12.76 6.17
N LEU A 633 -25.81 -11.85 5.77
CA LEU A 633 -24.37 -12.10 5.82
C LEU A 633 -23.90 -12.06 7.26
N ILE A 634 -23.14 -13.08 7.66
CA ILE A 634 -22.52 -13.16 8.99
C ILE A 634 -21.00 -13.28 8.85
N HIS A 635 -20.29 -12.72 9.82
CA HIS A 635 -18.84 -12.86 9.97
C HIS A 635 -18.53 -13.48 11.33
N MET A 636 -17.97 -14.68 11.32
CA MET A 636 -17.59 -15.42 12.54
C MET A 636 -16.07 -15.58 12.62
N ARG A 637 -15.54 -15.39 13.83
CA ARG A 637 -14.11 -15.45 14.13
C ARG A 637 -13.86 -16.52 15.16
N CYS A 638 -12.81 -17.31 15.00
CA CYS A 638 -12.40 -18.29 16.01
C CYS A 638 -10.89 -18.37 16.16
N LEU A 639 -10.45 -18.85 17.32
CA LEU A 639 -9.06 -19.18 17.61
C LEU A 639 -8.81 -20.63 17.22
N ILE A 640 -7.75 -20.84 16.44
CA ILE A 640 -7.26 -22.16 16.04
C ILE A 640 -5.76 -22.27 16.34
N VAL A 641 -5.28 -23.47 16.63
CA VAL A 641 -3.85 -23.67 16.83
C VAL A 641 -3.10 -23.60 15.49
N THR A 642 -1.84 -23.16 15.51
CA THR A 642 -1.02 -23.00 14.29
C THR A 642 -0.87 -24.29 13.48
N GLN A 643 -0.93 -25.45 14.14
CA GLN A 643 -0.94 -26.76 13.48
C GLN A 643 -2.20 -26.97 12.63
N ASP A 644 -3.39 -26.79 13.22
CA ASP A 644 -4.67 -26.91 12.51
C ASP A 644 -4.79 -25.86 11.40
N ALA A 645 -4.29 -24.64 11.64
CA ALA A 645 -4.22 -23.60 10.62
C ALA A 645 -3.44 -24.05 9.38
N SER A 646 -2.35 -24.79 9.56
CA SER A 646 -1.54 -25.32 8.46
C SER A 646 -2.29 -26.40 7.66
N ILE A 647 -3.06 -27.25 8.36
CA ILE A 647 -3.91 -28.29 7.75
C ILE A 647 -5.06 -27.65 6.96
N ILE A 648 -5.71 -26.62 7.53
CA ILE A 648 -6.80 -25.87 6.88
C ILE A 648 -6.31 -25.15 5.62
N ILE A 649 -5.13 -24.53 5.65
CA ILE A 649 -4.58 -23.81 4.50
C ILE A 649 -4.18 -24.79 3.39
N GLY A 650 -3.43 -25.86 3.72
CA GLY A 650 -2.89 -26.80 2.76
C GLY A 650 -1.76 -26.20 1.89
N LYS A 651 -0.99 -27.07 1.22
CA LYS A 651 0.12 -26.62 0.36
C LYS A 651 -0.42 -25.74 -0.78
N GLY A 652 0.08 -24.52 -0.91
CA GLY A 652 -0.38 -23.56 -1.92
C GLY A 652 -1.82 -23.06 -1.73
N GLY A 653 -2.41 -23.22 -0.54
CA GLY A 653 -3.80 -22.82 -0.28
C GLY A 653 -4.85 -23.79 -0.85
N THR A 654 -4.44 -24.97 -1.30
CA THR A 654 -5.30 -25.98 -1.93
C THR A 654 -6.49 -26.36 -1.05
N HIS A 655 -6.25 -26.68 0.22
CA HIS A 655 -7.32 -27.11 1.14
C HIS A 655 -8.30 -25.98 1.45
N VAL A 656 -7.80 -24.78 1.74
CA VAL A 656 -8.69 -23.64 2.05
C VAL A 656 -9.50 -23.21 0.82
N ASN A 657 -8.96 -23.35 -0.39
CA ASN A 657 -9.69 -23.10 -1.63
C ASN A 657 -10.80 -24.13 -1.85
N GLU A 658 -10.55 -25.41 -1.60
CA GLU A 658 -11.60 -26.44 -1.68
C GLU A 658 -12.72 -26.21 -0.66
N ILE A 659 -12.36 -25.80 0.57
CA ILE A 659 -13.35 -25.42 1.59
C ILE A 659 -14.18 -24.23 1.12
N ARG A 660 -13.57 -23.18 0.53
CA ARG A 660 -14.27 -22.01 -0.01
C ARG A 660 -15.23 -22.39 -1.14
N GLU A 661 -14.77 -23.22 -2.07
CA GLU A 661 -15.56 -23.69 -3.22
C GLU A 661 -16.78 -24.50 -2.76
N ARG A 662 -16.58 -25.49 -1.89
CA ARG A 662 -17.68 -26.35 -1.42
C ARG A 662 -18.65 -25.67 -0.46
N SER A 663 -18.18 -24.70 0.33
CA SER A 663 -19.01 -23.98 1.29
C SER A 663 -19.72 -22.77 0.69
N GLY A 664 -19.13 -22.11 -0.30
CA GLY A 664 -19.55 -20.77 -0.75
C GLY A 664 -19.20 -19.65 0.23
N ALA A 665 -18.44 -19.94 1.30
CA ALA A 665 -18.01 -18.97 2.30
C ALA A 665 -16.59 -18.44 2.03
N ARG A 666 -16.35 -17.20 2.43
CA ARG A 666 -15.01 -16.63 2.48
C ARG A 666 -14.30 -17.08 3.76
N VAL A 667 -13.30 -17.94 3.61
CA VAL A 667 -12.47 -18.45 4.71
C VAL A 667 -11.09 -17.78 4.67
N MET A 668 -10.63 -17.13 5.74
CA MET A 668 -9.32 -16.48 5.83
C MET A 668 -8.64 -16.83 7.15
N VAL A 669 -7.36 -17.22 7.09
CA VAL A 669 -6.54 -17.47 8.28
C VAL A 669 -5.55 -16.32 8.43
N SER A 670 -5.48 -15.70 9.62
CA SER A 670 -4.51 -14.64 9.93
C SER A 670 -3.08 -15.15 9.82
N ASP A 671 -2.10 -14.29 9.57
CA ASP A 671 -0.69 -14.72 9.54
C ASP A 671 -0.24 -15.34 10.87
N SER A 672 0.80 -16.17 10.81
CA SER A 672 1.40 -16.77 12.01
C SER A 672 2.23 -15.73 12.74
N ILE A 673 2.02 -15.56 14.04
CA ILE A 673 2.81 -14.65 14.88
C ILE A 673 3.85 -15.47 15.65
N PRO A 674 5.16 -15.16 15.54
CA PRO A 674 6.20 -15.87 16.27
C PRO A 674 5.94 -15.91 17.77
N GLY A 675 6.06 -17.09 18.39
CA GLY A 675 5.82 -17.30 19.82
C GLY A 675 4.34 -17.39 20.23
N ASN A 676 3.39 -17.20 19.31
CA ASN A 676 1.97 -17.41 19.59
C ASN A 676 1.47 -18.75 19.01
N PRO A 677 0.95 -19.68 19.84
CA PRO A 677 0.46 -20.97 19.37
C PRO A 677 -0.91 -20.90 18.69
N GLU A 678 -1.61 -19.75 18.77
CA GLU A 678 -2.96 -19.56 18.24
C GLU A 678 -2.98 -18.54 17.09
N ARG A 679 -3.83 -18.79 16.10
CA ARG A 679 -4.13 -17.93 14.94
C ARG A 679 -5.62 -17.66 14.87
N ILE A 680 -6.01 -16.59 14.17
CA ILE A 680 -7.42 -16.25 13.96
C ILE A 680 -7.89 -16.82 12.62
N LEU A 681 -8.96 -17.59 12.65
CA LEU A 681 -9.72 -18.01 11.48
C LEU A 681 -10.99 -17.16 11.36
N ASN A 682 -11.11 -16.44 10.25
CA ASN A 682 -12.27 -15.62 9.89
C ASN A 682 -13.07 -16.34 8.80
N VAL A 683 -14.37 -16.52 9.01
CA VAL A 683 -15.29 -17.13 8.05
C VAL A 683 -16.48 -16.19 7.85
N SER A 684 -16.77 -15.80 6.62
CA SER A 684 -17.90 -14.92 6.31
C SER A 684 -18.68 -15.31 5.06
N GLY A 685 -19.95 -14.94 5.03
CA GLY A 685 -20.89 -15.26 3.95
C GLY A 685 -22.30 -15.45 4.48
N PRO A 686 -23.22 -16.00 3.67
CA PRO A 686 -24.52 -16.48 4.14
C PRO A 686 -24.36 -17.47 5.30
N LEU A 687 -25.28 -17.46 6.27
CA LEU A 687 -25.20 -18.33 7.46
C LEU A 687 -25.05 -19.82 7.12
N ASP A 688 -25.77 -20.31 6.11
CA ASP A 688 -25.66 -21.69 5.62
C ASP A 688 -24.25 -22.00 5.10
N ALA A 689 -23.66 -21.06 4.35
CA ALA A 689 -22.30 -21.19 3.83
C ALA A 689 -21.26 -21.18 4.97
N VAL A 690 -21.41 -20.27 5.93
CA VAL A 690 -20.49 -20.16 7.09
C VAL A 690 -20.55 -21.42 7.95
N SER A 691 -21.74 -21.90 8.30
CA SER A 691 -21.92 -23.09 9.12
C SER A 691 -21.40 -24.36 8.42
N LYS A 692 -21.65 -24.50 7.11
CA LYS A 692 -21.07 -25.56 6.27
C LYS A 692 -19.55 -25.51 6.23
N ALA A 693 -18.95 -24.32 6.13
CA ALA A 693 -17.50 -24.15 6.13
C ALA A 693 -16.87 -24.69 7.43
N PHE A 694 -17.47 -24.42 8.59
CA PHE A 694 -16.95 -24.94 9.87
C PHE A 694 -17.04 -26.47 9.97
N GLY A 695 -18.09 -27.09 9.41
CA GLY A 695 -18.15 -28.56 9.28
C GLY A 695 -17.04 -29.13 8.39
N LEU A 696 -16.78 -28.50 7.24
CA LEU A 696 -15.69 -28.91 6.32
C LEU A 696 -14.30 -28.70 6.93
N ILE A 697 -14.11 -27.63 7.72
CA ILE A 697 -12.87 -27.36 8.45
C ILE A 697 -12.57 -28.50 9.43
N VAL A 698 -13.56 -28.93 10.23
CA VAL A 698 -13.38 -30.04 11.18
C VAL A 698 -13.06 -31.34 10.46
N ARG A 699 -13.77 -31.64 9.36
CA ARG A 699 -13.45 -32.81 8.53
C ARG A 699 -12.03 -32.76 8.01
N ARG A 700 -11.55 -31.59 7.56
CA ARG A 700 -10.17 -31.43 7.09
C ARG A 700 -9.14 -31.60 8.21
N ILE A 701 -9.42 -31.09 9.43
CA ILE A 701 -8.56 -31.28 10.61
C ILE A 701 -8.46 -32.77 10.98
N ASN A 702 -9.55 -33.51 10.85
CA ASN A 702 -9.61 -34.94 11.17
C ASN A 702 -9.17 -35.86 10.01
N ASP A 703 -8.89 -35.30 8.83
CA ASP A 703 -8.65 -36.05 7.58
C ASP A 703 -9.82 -36.98 7.21
N GLU A 704 -11.06 -36.50 7.42
CA GLU A 704 -12.30 -37.19 7.11
C GLU A 704 -12.86 -36.77 5.72
N PRO A 705 -13.50 -37.68 4.95
CA PRO A 705 -14.16 -37.33 3.70
C PRO A 705 -15.29 -36.31 3.89
N PHE A 706 -15.40 -35.36 2.95
CA PHE A 706 -16.39 -34.27 3.01
C PHE A 706 -17.85 -34.71 2.83
N ASP A 707 -18.07 -35.79 2.09
CA ASP A 707 -19.41 -36.22 1.68
C ASP A 707 -19.96 -37.38 2.55
N VAL A 708 -19.25 -37.71 3.64
CA VAL A 708 -19.63 -38.78 4.57
C VAL A 708 -20.15 -38.17 5.89
N PRO A 709 -21.34 -38.58 6.39
CA PRO A 709 -21.83 -38.17 7.70
C PRO A 709 -20.90 -38.63 8.84
N SER A 710 -20.82 -37.85 9.92
CA SER A 710 -20.10 -38.26 11.12
C SER A 710 -20.77 -39.50 11.75
N VAL A 711 -19.98 -40.49 12.15
CA VAL A 711 -20.47 -41.74 12.77
C VAL A 711 -20.19 -41.75 14.28
N PRO A 712 -20.91 -42.58 15.07
CA PRO A 712 -20.55 -42.80 16.47
C PRO A 712 -19.09 -43.28 16.59
N GLY A 713 -18.22 -42.46 17.18
CA GLY A 713 -16.77 -42.70 17.26
C GLY A 713 -15.90 -41.75 16.42
N SER A 714 -16.48 -40.91 15.55
CA SER A 714 -15.76 -39.83 14.85
C SER A 714 -15.04 -38.90 15.83
N ARG A 715 -13.88 -38.37 15.42
CA ARG A 715 -13.01 -37.58 16.30
C ARG A 715 -13.65 -36.22 16.60
N ALA A 716 -13.85 -35.91 17.88
CA ALA A 716 -14.34 -34.59 18.29
C ALA A 716 -13.22 -33.53 18.23
N VAL A 717 -13.55 -32.35 17.73
CA VAL A 717 -12.68 -31.17 17.70
C VAL A 717 -13.34 -30.03 18.48
N THR A 718 -12.55 -29.19 19.13
CA THR A 718 -13.04 -27.99 19.82
C THR A 718 -12.72 -26.74 19.01
N ILE A 719 -13.75 -26.00 18.59
CA ILE A 719 -13.63 -24.70 17.93
C ILE A 719 -13.91 -23.59 18.95
N LYS A 720 -13.01 -22.62 19.07
CA LYS A 720 -13.10 -21.50 20.03
C LYS A 720 -13.59 -20.23 19.35
N PHE A 721 -14.90 -20.01 19.28
CA PHE A 721 -15.46 -18.80 18.71
C PHE A 721 -15.22 -17.58 19.60
N MET A 722 -14.87 -16.45 18.97
CA MET A 722 -14.77 -15.16 19.64
C MET A 722 -16.10 -14.43 19.49
N ILE A 723 -16.80 -14.23 20.59
CA ILE A 723 -18.12 -13.60 20.64
C ILE A 723 -18.00 -12.30 21.44
N PRO A 724 -18.47 -11.14 20.91
CA PRO A 724 -18.52 -9.92 21.71
C PRO A 724 -19.25 -10.14 23.03
N ASN A 725 -18.70 -9.62 24.13
CA ASN A 725 -19.27 -9.81 25.46
C ASN A 725 -20.74 -9.35 25.53
N SER A 726 -21.07 -8.27 24.82
CA SER A 726 -22.45 -7.75 24.69
C SER A 726 -23.43 -8.75 24.05
N ARG A 727 -22.95 -9.74 23.29
CA ARG A 727 -23.76 -10.74 22.59
C ARG A 727 -23.71 -12.13 23.22
N MET A 728 -22.72 -12.38 24.08
CA MET A 728 -22.56 -13.67 24.75
C MET A 728 -23.82 -14.04 25.56
N GLY A 729 -24.48 -13.07 26.19
CA GLY A 729 -25.72 -13.29 26.95
C GLY A 729 -26.86 -13.86 26.10
N SER A 730 -26.97 -13.47 24.82
CA SER A 730 -27.97 -14.00 23.88
C SER A 730 -27.71 -15.45 23.52
N VAL A 731 -26.44 -15.86 23.44
CA VAL A 731 -26.04 -17.25 23.16
C VAL A 731 -26.24 -18.14 24.38
N ILE A 732 -25.99 -17.63 25.60
CA ILE A 732 -26.20 -18.37 26.85
C ILE A 732 -27.71 -18.52 27.15
N GLY A 733 -28.48 -17.43 27.01
CA GLY A 733 -29.89 -17.38 27.37
C GLY A 733 -30.12 -17.29 28.90
N LYS A 734 -31.33 -16.91 29.31
CA LYS A 734 -31.69 -16.83 30.74
C LYS A 734 -31.50 -18.21 31.39
N GLN A 735 -30.75 -18.26 32.49
CA GLN A 735 -30.38 -19.51 33.20
C GLN A 735 -29.68 -20.57 32.31
N GLY A 736 -29.02 -20.16 31.22
CA GLY A 736 -28.36 -21.11 30.31
C GLY A 736 -29.31 -21.88 29.38
N SER A 737 -30.58 -21.46 29.29
CA SER A 737 -31.59 -22.13 28.46
C SER A 737 -31.21 -22.24 26.99
N LYS A 738 -30.66 -21.18 26.39
CA LYS A 738 -30.36 -21.15 24.95
C LYS A 738 -29.13 -21.98 24.61
N ILE A 739 -28.06 -21.89 25.41
CA ILE A 739 -26.87 -22.75 25.22
C ILE A 739 -27.21 -24.22 25.42
N LYS A 740 -28.16 -24.56 26.31
CA LYS A 740 -28.66 -25.93 26.47
C LYS A 740 -29.43 -26.39 25.22
N GLU A 741 -30.33 -25.56 24.70
CA GLU A 741 -31.07 -25.84 23.45
C GLU A 741 -30.12 -26.11 22.27
N ILE A 742 -29.05 -25.31 22.12
CA ILE A 742 -28.05 -25.53 21.06
C ILE A 742 -27.32 -26.87 21.26
N GLN A 743 -26.94 -27.21 22.50
CA GLN A 743 -26.29 -28.49 22.80
C GLN A 743 -27.21 -29.68 22.49
N ASP A 744 -28.49 -29.59 22.88
CA ASP A 744 -29.48 -30.65 22.65
C ASP A 744 -29.77 -30.84 21.14
N ALA A 745 -29.83 -29.75 20.37
CA ALA A 745 -30.11 -29.80 18.93
C ALA A 745 -28.90 -30.25 18.09
N SER A 746 -27.68 -29.87 18.49
CA SER A 746 -26.46 -30.15 17.71
C SER A 746 -25.72 -31.41 18.15
N GLY A 747 -25.93 -31.87 19.39
CA GLY A 747 -25.08 -32.88 20.02
C GLY A 747 -23.65 -32.40 20.34
N ALA A 748 -23.34 -31.12 20.12
CA ALA A 748 -22.08 -30.53 20.52
C ALA A 748 -22.13 -30.09 21.99
N ARG A 749 -20.97 -30.03 22.65
CA ARG A 749 -20.81 -29.44 23.98
C ARG A 749 -20.36 -27.99 23.85
N LEU A 750 -21.07 -27.06 24.49
CA LEU A 750 -20.80 -25.63 24.42
C LEU A 750 -20.41 -25.10 25.80
N ASN A 751 -19.33 -24.32 25.87
CA ASN A 751 -18.85 -23.69 27.11
C ASN A 751 -18.39 -22.24 26.86
N ALA A 752 -18.99 -21.29 27.57
CA ALA A 752 -18.64 -19.87 27.47
C ALA A 752 -17.64 -19.47 28.58
N SER A 753 -16.53 -18.82 28.21
CA SER A 753 -15.53 -18.34 29.18
C SER A 753 -16.10 -17.25 30.07
N GLU A 754 -15.80 -17.21 31.37
CA GLU A 754 -16.27 -16.14 32.27
C GLU A 754 -15.63 -14.77 31.96
N GLY A 755 -14.34 -14.77 31.63
CA GLY A 755 -13.56 -13.57 31.31
C GLY A 755 -13.48 -13.24 29.81
N MET A 756 -13.22 -11.98 29.51
CA MET A 756 -12.88 -11.48 28.18
C MET A 756 -11.44 -11.81 27.81
N LEU A 757 -11.17 -11.93 26.51
CA LEU A 757 -9.82 -12.08 25.98
C LEU A 757 -9.00 -10.80 26.21
N PRO A 758 -7.71 -10.90 26.57
CA PRO A 758 -6.87 -9.74 26.89
C PRO A 758 -6.88 -8.66 25.81
N GLY A 759 -7.06 -7.39 26.20
CA GLY A 759 -7.07 -6.26 25.26
C GLY A 759 -8.26 -6.24 24.30
N SER A 760 -9.34 -6.96 24.60
CA SER A 760 -10.55 -7.03 23.75
C SER A 760 -11.82 -7.00 24.57
N THR A 761 -12.95 -6.79 23.90
CA THR A 761 -14.30 -6.95 24.46
C THR A 761 -14.94 -8.29 24.08
N GLU A 762 -14.16 -9.25 23.57
CA GLU A 762 -14.63 -10.56 23.12
C GLU A 762 -14.42 -11.63 24.19
N ARG A 763 -15.33 -12.59 24.28
CA ARG A 763 -15.24 -13.79 25.12
C ARG A 763 -15.16 -15.03 24.23
N VAL A 764 -14.58 -16.10 24.77
CA VAL A 764 -14.47 -17.37 24.04
C VAL A 764 -15.69 -18.23 24.30
N LEU A 765 -16.35 -18.67 23.23
CA LEU A 765 -17.31 -19.77 23.24
C LEU A 765 -16.64 -21.00 22.64
N SER A 766 -16.34 -21.99 23.49
CA SER A 766 -15.80 -23.28 23.05
C SER A 766 -16.93 -24.20 22.63
N VAL A 767 -16.87 -24.70 21.41
CA VAL A 767 -17.85 -25.64 20.84
C VAL A 767 -17.11 -26.92 20.47
N ALA A 768 -17.40 -28.01 21.17
CA ALA A 768 -16.72 -29.30 21.02
C ALA A 768 -17.68 -30.35 20.47
N GLY A 769 -17.31 -31.01 19.38
CA GLY A 769 -18.14 -32.04 18.75
C GLY A 769 -17.52 -32.61 17.49
N VAL A 770 -18.20 -33.58 16.89
CA VAL A 770 -17.87 -34.10 15.55
C VAL A 770 -18.25 -33.08 14.48
N ALA A 771 -17.80 -33.26 13.24
CA ALA A 771 -17.97 -32.26 12.18
C ALA A 771 -19.43 -31.81 11.97
N ASP A 772 -20.38 -32.75 11.97
CA ASP A 772 -21.80 -32.43 11.80
C ASP A 772 -22.38 -31.69 13.02
N ALA A 773 -21.95 -32.05 14.22
CA ALA A 773 -22.34 -31.35 15.44
C ALA A 773 -21.82 -29.90 15.44
N ILE A 774 -20.59 -29.66 14.98
CA ILE A 774 -20.02 -28.31 14.85
C ILE A 774 -20.77 -27.50 13.78
N HIS A 775 -21.11 -28.09 12.63
CA HIS A 775 -21.91 -27.46 11.58
C HIS A 775 -23.26 -26.97 12.16
N ILE A 776 -24.02 -27.88 12.78
CA ILE A 776 -25.35 -27.57 13.34
C ILE A 776 -25.23 -26.52 14.45
N ALA A 777 -24.29 -26.68 15.39
CA ALA A 777 -24.08 -25.71 16.46
C ALA A 777 -23.75 -24.31 15.92
N THR A 778 -22.90 -24.23 14.89
CA THR A 778 -22.51 -22.97 14.26
C THR A 778 -23.72 -22.27 13.61
N TYR A 779 -24.61 -23.02 12.98
CA TYR A 779 -25.84 -22.47 12.40
C TYR A 779 -26.72 -21.80 13.48
N TYR A 780 -27.00 -22.51 14.58
CA TYR A 780 -27.80 -21.96 15.68
C TYR A 780 -27.13 -20.75 16.36
N ILE A 781 -25.82 -20.81 16.61
CA ILE A 781 -25.06 -19.69 17.16
C ILE A 781 -25.16 -18.49 16.22
N GLY A 782 -24.93 -18.69 14.92
CA GLY A 782 -24.96 -17.62 13.95
C GLY A 782 -26.34 -16.96 13.84
N ASN A 783 -27.42 -17.75 13.86
CA ASN A 783 -28.78 -17.21 13.85
C ASN A 783 -29.05 -16.31 15.07
N ILE A 784 -28.64 -16.75 16.27
CA ILE A 784 -28.76 -15.94 17.49
C ILE A 784 -27.96 -14.63 17.39
N LEU A 785 -26.77 -14.68 16.79
CA LEU A 785 -25.91 -13.50 16.63
C LEU A 785 -26.49 -12.50 15.62
N ILE A 786 -27.11 -12.97 14.55
CA ILE A 786 -27.82 -12.13 13.57
C ILE A 786 -29.01 -11.45 14.25
N GLU A 787 -29.87 -12.20 14.95
CA GLU A 787 -31.01 -11.61 15.64
C GLU A 787 -30.58 -10.64 16.76
N ALA A 788 -29.47 -10.92 17.45
CA ALA A 788 -28.91 -10.04 18.47
C ALA A 788 -28.32 -8.75 17.86
N GLN A 789 -27.77 -8.82 16.64
CA GLN A 789 -27.28 -7.67 15.89
C GLN A 789 -28.42 -6.72 15.49
N GLU A 790 -29.58 -7.25 15.13
CA GLU A 790 -30.77 -6.47 14.78
C GLU A 790 -31.41 -5.78 16.00
N ARG A 791 -31.40 -6.44 17.17
CA ARG A 791 -31.99 -5.90 18.41
C ARG A 791 -31.11 -4.87 19.13
N MET A 792 -29.80 -4.85 18.88
CA MET A 792 -28.86 -3.94 19.53
C MET A 792 -27.80 -3.40 18.53
N PRO A 793 -28.17 -2.43 17.68
CA PRO A 793 -27.19 -1.70 16.87
C PRO A 793 -26.40 -0.72 17.74
N SER A 794 -25.08 -0.69 17.54
CA SER A 794 -24.08 0.14 18.23
C SER A 794 -23.59 -0.33 19.62
N SER A 795 -22.40 -0.92 19.62
CA SER A 795 -21.46 -0.86 20.74
C SER A 795 -20.04 -0.88 20.16
N THR A 796 -19.15 -0.03 20.68
CA THR A 796 -17.72 -0.04 20.33
C THR A 796 -17.10 -1.36 20.79
N ASN A 797 -16.94 -2.32 19.87
CA ASN A 797 -16.36 -3.62 20.17
C ASN A 797 -14.88 -3.63 19.79
N SER A 798 -14.00 -3.85 20.76
CA SER A 798 -12.57 -4.06 20.50
C SER A 798 -12.34 -5.54 20.23
N SER A 799 -12.00 -5.88 18.98
CA SER A 799 -11.70 -7.25 18.54
C SER A 799 -10.37 -7.74 19.11
N TYR A 800 -10.33 -8.99 19.56
CA TYR A 800 -9.09 -9.63 20.01
C TYR A 800 -8.10 -9.77 18.86
N ARG A 801 -6.83 -9.43 19.14
CA ARG A 801 -5.67 -9.65 18.27
C ARG A 801 -4.57 -10.32 19.09
N PRO A 802 -4.00 -11.44 18.63
CA PRO A 802 -2.88 -12.05 19.32
C PRO A 802 -1.67 -11.10 19.24
N SER A 803 -1.00 -10.86 20.37
CA SER A 803 0.17 -9.98 20.48
C SER A 803 1.40 -10.80 20.88
N SER A 804 2.59 -10.39 20.42
CA SER A 804 3.89 -10.97 20.78
C SER A 804 4.47 -10.45 22.10
N ASN A 805 3.80 -9.51 22.78
CA ASN A 805 4.28 -8.92 24.03
C ASN A 805 3.27 -9.11 25.18
N SER A 806 3.49 -10.13 26.01
CA SER A 806 2.82 -10.23 27.32
C SER A 806 3.60 -9.42 28.38
N ARG A 807 3.58 -8.09 28.27
CA ARG A 807 3.85 -7.20 29.42
C ARG A 807 2.52 -6.91 30.12
N ARG A 808 2.28 -7.52 31.27
CA ARG A 808 1.14 -7.16 32.15
C ARG A 808 1.40 -5.78 32.78
N GLN A 809 0.57 -4.80 32.47
CA GLN A 809 0.38 -3.63 33.34
C GLN A 809 -0.46 -4.02 34.58
N PRO A 810 -0.21 -3.43 35.76
CA PRO A 810 -0.99 -3.70 36.97
C PRO A 810 -2.35 -2.98 36.92
N PRO A 811 -3.38 -3.46 37.67
CA PRO A 811 -4.72 -2.88 37.63
C PRO A 811 -4.77 -1.57 38.43
N GLN A 812 -5.19 -0.48 37.76
CA GLN A 812 -5.57 0.76 38.44
C GLN A 812 -6.98 0.63 39.03
N GLN A 813 -7.04 0.93 40.31
CA GLN A 813 -8.22 0.90 41.17
C GLN A 813 -9.07 2.15 40.91
N TYR A 814 -10.28 1.95 40.40
CA TYR A 814 -11.29 3.00 40.26
C TYR A 814 -11.83 3.38 41.65
N GLY A 815 -11.46 4.58 42.12
CA GLY A 815 -12.17 5.30 43.17
C GLY A 815 -13.30 6.11 42.54
N GLY A 816 -14.54 5.74 42.85
CA GLY A 816 -15.73 6.43 42.37
C GLY A 816 -15.92 7.80 43.00
N GLY A 817 -16.35 8.76 42.19
CA GLY A 817 -16.82 10.07 42.60
C GLY A 817 -17.83 10.58 41.59
N SER A 818 -19.11 10.26 41.82
CA SER A 818 -20.27 10.83 41.14
C SER A 818 -20.31 12.35 41.32
N TYR A 819 -20.79 13.11 40.33
CA TYR A 819 -21.85 14.11 40.53
C TYR A 819 -22.46 14.52 39.18
N SER A 820 -23.78 14.31 39.08
CA SER A 820 -24.68 14.89 38.08
C SER A 820 -24.84 16.39 38.32
N GLY A 821 -24.93 17.17 37.25
CA GLY A 821 -24.98 18.62 37.28
C GLY A 821 -26.35 19.24 37.57
N SER A 822 -26.36 20.56 37.80
CA SER A 822 -27.00 21.57 36.94
C SER A 822 -27.07 22.94 37.66
N SER A 823 -26.62 23.98 36.95
CA SER A 823 -27.08 25.38 36.86
C SER A 823 -27.53 26.22 38.09
N TYR A 824 -26.94 27.43 38.15
CA TYR A 824 -27.51 28.75 38.50
C TYR A 824 -27.25 29.42 39.90
N VAL A 825 -26.30 30.39 39.88
CA VAL A 825 -26.31 31.80 40.43
C VAL A 825 -26.31 32.06 41.97
N PRO A 826 -25.68 33.17 42.45
CA PRO A 826 -24.88 33.22 43.68
C PRO A 826 -25.48 34.05 44.84
N GLY A 827 -24.95 33.88 46.06
CA GLY A 827 -25.19 34.83 47.16
C GLY A 827 -24.74 34.39 48.56
N TYR A 828 -23.69 35.07 49.06
CA TYR A 828 -23.47 35.62 50.41
C TYR A 828 -23.81 34.86 51.73
N SER A 829 -22.79 34.89 52.61
CA SER A 829 -22.78 35.05 54.09
C SER A 829 -23.25 33.94 55.06
N ASN A 830 -22.26 33.30 55.72
CA ASN A 830 -21.94 33.24 57.18
C ASN A 830 -22.99 33.70 58.23
N PRO A 831 -22.83 33.45 59.56
CA PRO A 831 -22.07 32.44 60.34
C PRO A 831 -22.90 31.84 61.53
N TYR A 832 -22.34 30.91 62.33
CA TYR A 832 -22.08 31.10 63.78
C TYR A 832 -21.59 29.83 64.52
N ASN A 833 -20.60 30.10 65.38
CA ASN A 833 -20.33 29.54 66.72
C ASN A 833 -19.45 28.30 66.95
N SER A 834 -18.24 28.63 67.47
CA SER A 834 -17.76 28.29 68.82
C SER A 834 -16.93 27.02 69.04
N ALA A 835 -15.61 27.23 68.93
CA ALA A 835 -14.61 27.19 70.01
C ALA A 835 -14.30 25.89 70.79
N PRO A 836 -13.05 25.74 71.30
CA PRO A 836 -12.28 24.47 71.44
C PRO A 836 -12.01 24.18 72.94
N PRO A 837 -10.88 23.61 73.46
CA PRO A 837 -9.72 22.83 72.95
C PRO A 837 -9.46 21.59 73.91
N PRO A 838 -8.25 21.08 74.29
CA PRO A 838 -6.88 21.29 73.81
C PRO A 838 -5.86 20.09 73.87
N HIS A 839 -4.65 20.38 73.34
CA HIS A 839 -3.29 20.05 73.86
C HIS A 839 -2.48 18.82 73.37
N HIS A 840 -1.49 19.17 72.52
CA HIS A 840 -0.04 19.16 72.77
C HIS A 840 0.88 17.98 72.34
N HIS A 841 1.72 18.34 71.36
CA HIS A 841 3.20 18.45 71.44
C HIS A 841 4.10 17.43 70.71
N ASN A 842 4.59 17.95 69.57
CA ASN A 842 5.98 18.19 69.15
C ASN A 842 6.90 17.08 68.57
N PRO A 843 7.72 17.45 67.56
CA PRO A 843 8.74 16.62 66.87
C PRO A 843 10.09 16.67 67.66
N PRO A 844 11.31 16.24 67.21
CA PRO A 844 11.80 15.93 65.84
C PRO A 844 12.84 14.78 65.72
N SER A 845 13.37 14.51 64.51
CA SER A 845 14.80 14.68 64.16
C SER A 845 15.25 13.79 62.99
N ALA A 846 16.12 14.36 62.15
CA ALA A 846 16.82 13.71 61.05
C ALA A 846 18.04 12.92 61.56
N ALA A 847 18.33 11.78 60.92
CA ALA A 847 19.59 11.06 61.04
C ALA A 847 20.01 10.48 59.67
N THR A 848 21.30 10.63 59.36
CA THR A 848 22.02 10.14 58.19
C THR A 848 22.17 8.61 58.16
N PRO A 849 22.33 7.94 57.00
CA PRO A 849 22.52 6.49 56.96
C PRO A 849 23.99 6.08 57.07
N ASN A 850 24.21 5.00 57.82
CA ASN A 850 25.48 4.28 58.03
C ASN A 850 25.69 3.23 56.90
N PRO A 851 26.88 3.04 56.32
CA PRO A 851 27.09 2.15 55.18
C PRO A 851 27.47 0.74 55.65
N ALA A 852 26.48 -0.11 55.94
CA ALA A 852 26.77 -1.52 56.30
C ALA A 852 25.68 -2.55 55.94
N ASN A 853 24.68 -2.22 55.11
CA ASN A 853 23.60 -3.18 54.76
C ASN A 853 23.21 -3.16 53.27
N LEU A 854 24.20 -3.18 52.37
CA LEU A 854 23.97 -3.12 50.92
C LEU A 854 24.08 -4.48 50.19
N HIS A 855 23.87 -5.61 50.89
CA HIS A 855 24.01 -6.95 50.29
C HIS A 855 22.79 -7.89 50.36
N SER A 856 21.57 -7.41 50.61
CA SER A 856 20.38 -8.29 50.67
C SER A 856 19.26 -8.01 49.65
N GLU A 857 19.35 -7.02 48.77
CA GLU A 857 18.21 -6.65 47.90
C GLU A 857 18.23 -7.27 46.49
N ARG A 858 19.01 -8.34 46.25
CA ARG A 858 19.14 -8.97 44.91
C ARG A 858 18.88 -10.49 44.84
N SER A 859 18.18 -11.10 45.81
CA SER A 859 18.02 -12.57 45.85
C SER A 859 16.56 -13.04 45.71
N CYS A 860 16.33 -14.04 44.86
CA CYS A 860 15.10 -14.86 44.85
C CYS A 860 15.32 -16.14 45.67
N ARG A 861 14.31 -16.60 46.40
CA ARG A 861 14.32 -17.88 47.13
C ARG A 861 13.46 -18.91 46.41
N ILE A 862 14.03 -20.08 46.13
CA ILE A 862 13.36 -21.22 45.49
C ILE A 862 13.22 -22.34 46.53
N LYS A 863 12.01 -22.84 46.73
CA LYS A 863 11.72 -23.99 47.60
C LYS A 863 10.98 -25.06 46.81
N ILE A 864 11.58 -26.24 46.68
CA ILE A 864 10.95 -27.41 46.07
C ILE A 864 10.22 -28.17 47.19
N MET A 865 8.93 -28.41 47.00
CA MET A 865 8.10 -29.14 47.94
C MET A 865 8.08 -30.63 47.59
N GLU A 866 7.87 -31.44 48.62
CA GLU A 866 7.67 -32.87 48.46
C GLU A 866 6.38 -33.17 47.66
N PRO A 867 6.34 -34.27 46.89
CA PRO A 867 5.14 -34.67 46.15
C PRO A 867 3.90 -34.75 47.06
N GLY A 868 2.80 -34.13 46.62
CA GLY A 868 1.52 -34.11 47.36
C GLY A 868 1.35 -32.99 48.40
N ALA A 869 2.32 -32.08 48.58
CA ALA A 869 2.19 -30.97 49.52
C ALA A 869 1.34 -29.79 48.98
N VAL A 870 0.51 -29.18 49.86
CA VAL A 870 -0.37 -28.04 49.52
C VAL A 870 0.27 -26.72 49.97
N ALA A 871 0.24 -25.69 49.11
CA ALA A 871 0.80 -24.37 49.43
C ALA A 871 -0.11 -23.59 50.41
N VAL A 872 0.49 -22.99 51.44
CA VAL A 872 -0.25 -22.20 52.45
C VAL A 872 -0.71 -20.87 51.83
N GLY A 873 -2.03 -20.69 51.70
CA GLY A 873 -2.66 -19.40 51.37
C GLY A 873 -3.25 -19.24 49.95
N GLY A 874 -3.42 -20.29 49.15
CA GLY A 874 -4.01 -20.20 47.81
C GLY A 874 -4.97 -21.35 47.47
N THR A 875 -6.05 -21.03 46.77
CA THR A 875 -7.17 -21.93 46.37
C THR A 875 -6.82 -22.92 45.25
N GLY A 876 -5.62 -23.52 45.26
CA GLY A 876 -5.15 -24.46 44.23
C GLY A 876 -5.34 -25.93 44.61
N ALA A 877 -5.64 -26.79 43.63
CA ALA A 877 -5.70 -28.23 43.80
C ALA A 877 -4.31 -28.84 44.08
N PRO A 878 -4.19 -29.93 44.86
CA PRO A 878 -2.92 -30.63 45.07
C PRO A 878 -2.35 -31.18 43.75
N GLY A 879 -1.02 -31.16 43.60
CA GLY A 879 -0.32 -31.74 42.45
C GLY A 879 -0.52 -33.27 42.37
N GLY A 880 -0.56 -33.81 41.15
CA GLY A 880 -0.80 -35.22 40.90
C GLY A 880 0.33 -36.14 41.42
N GLU A 881 0.04 -37.44 41.61
CA GLU A 881 1.06 -38.41 42.01
C GLU A 881 2.25 -38.39 41.04
N GLY A 882 3.42 -37.99 41.54
CA GLY A 882 4.66 -37.84 40.75
C GLY A 882 5.09 -36.39 40.50
N GLU A 883 4.28 -35.40 40.83
CA GLU A 883 4.58 -33.97 40.61
C GLU A 883 5.15 -33.29 41.87
N ARG A 884 6.24 -32.52 41.73
CA ARG A 884 6.82 -31.70 42.80
C ARG A 884 6.47 -30.24 42.61
N LEU A 885 5.92 -29.62 43.64
CA LEU A 885 5.52 -28.22 43.60
C LEU A 885 6.71 -27.31 43.92
N VAL A 886 7.02 -26.34 43.05
CA VAL A 886 8.13 -25.39 43.27
C VAL A 886 7.57 -24.02 43.61
N VAL A 887 7.93 -23.49 44.78
CA VAL A 887 7.54 -22.16 45.24
C VAL A 887 8.73 -21.22 45.10
N ILE A 888 8.56 -20.14 44.32
CA ILE A 888 9.58 -19.11 44.12
C ILE A 888 9.06 -17.80 44.72
N THR A 889 9.82 -17.24 45.66
CA THR A 889 9.48 -15.97 46.34
C THR A 889 10.58 -14.95 46.12
N GLY A 890 10.21 -13.73 45.73
CA GLY A 890 11.15 -12.63 45.46
C GLY A 890 10.46 -11.49 44.69
N GLN A 891 11.24 -10.50 44.24
CA GLN A 891 10.72 -9.41 43.40
C GLN A 891 10.20 -9.95 42.05
N PRO A 892 9.12 -9.40 41.47
CA PRO A 892 8.49 -9.94 40.25
C PRO A 892 9.43 -10.16 39.06
N ALA A 893 10.38 -9.24 38.83
CA ALA A 893 11.38 -9.37 37.78
C ALA A 893 12.33 -10.57 38.01
N ASN A 894 12.68 -10.84 39.26
CA ASN A 894 13.56 -11.96 39.64
C ASN A 894 12.81 -13.30 39.63
N ILE A 895 11.50 -13.30 39.94
CA ILE A 895 10.65 -14.50 39.81
C ILE A 895 10.55 -14.90 38.33
N GLN A 896 10.30 -13.95 37.42
CA GLN A 896 10.22 -14.25 35.99
C GLN A 896 11.53 -14.84 35.44
N MET A 897 12.67 -14.25 35.83
CA MET A 897 13.98 -14.75 35.43
C MET A 897 14.28 -16.15 36.01
N ALA A 898 13.91 -16.41 37.27
CA ALA A 898 14.07 -17.73 37.89
C ALA A 898 13.20 -18.80 37.23
N VAL A 899 11.95 -18.47 36.85
CA VAL A 899 11.05 -19.38 36.12
C VAL A 899 11.61 -19.69 34.73
N GLN A 900 12.12 -18.70 33.99
CA GLN A 900 12.73 -18.93 32.68
C GLN A 900 13.96 -19.84 32.75
N LEU A 901 14.82 -19.65 33.75
CA LEU A 901 16.01 -20.49 33.94
C LEU A 901 15.65 -21.93 34.33
N LEU A 902 14.62 -22.13 35.16
CA LEU A 902 14.09 -23.46 35.51
C LEU A 902 13.51 -24.17 34.29
N TYR A 903 12.72 -23.47 33.47
CA TYR A 903 12.14 -24.03 32.24
C TYR A 903 13.21 -24.41 31.22
N HIS A 904 14.22 -23.55 31.04
CA HIS A 904 15.34 -23.83 30.13
C HIS A 904 16.13 -25.06 30.57
N ARG A 905 16.35 -25.23 31.88
CA ARG A 905 17.07 -26.40 32.42
C ARG A 905 16.27 -27.69 32.28
N LEU A 906 14.96 -27.66 32.53
CA LEU A 906 14.04 -28.79 32.30
C LEU A 906 14.04 -29.22 30.83
N GLU A 907 14.02 -28.27 29.89
CA GLU A 907 14.06 -28.58 28.46
C GLU A 907 15.42 -29.17 28.03
N GLN A 908 16.53 -28.68 28.60
CA GLN A 908 17.85 -29.27 28.38
C GLN A 908 17.97 -30.71 28.92
N GLU A 909 17.39 -30.99 30.09
CA GLU A 909 17.34 -32.35 30.66
C GLU A 909 16.45 -33.28 29.85
N LYS A 910 15.30 -32.79 29.36
CA LYS A 910 14.42 -33.52 28.45
C LYS A 910 15.10 -33.85 27.12
N GLN A 911 15.87 -32.92 26.55
CA GLN A 911 16.66 -33.15 25.34
C GLN A 911 17.81 -34.14 25.56
N LYS A 912 18.41 -34.18 26.77
CA LYS A 912 19.40 -35.21 27.14
C LYS A 912 18.78 -36.60 27.28
N GLN A 913 17.58 -36.71 27.85
CA GLN A 913 16.85 -37.98 27.97
C GLN A 913 16.30 -38.51 26.63
N LEU A 914 16.14 -37.65 25.62
CA LEU A 914 15.75 -38.04 24.26
C LEU A 914 16.94 -38.44 23.37
N ARG A 915 18.18 -38.21 23.82
CA ARG A 915 19.42 -38.52 23.09
C ARG A 915 20.24 -39.66 23.70
N GLY A 916 19.88 -40.15 24.88
CA GLY A 916 20.41 -41.37 25.49
C GLY A 916 19.33 -42.44 25.49
#